data_AF-A0A9D5MUE3-F1
#
_entry.id   AF-A0A9D5MUE3-F1
#
_cell.length_a   1.000
_cell.length_b   1.000
_cell.length_c   1.000
_cell.angle_alpha   90.00
_cell.angle_beta   90.00
_cell.angle_gamma   90.00
#
_symmetry.space_group_name_H-M   'P 1'
#
loop_
_entity.id
_entity.type
_entity.pdbx_description
1 polymer ?
#
loop_
_entity_poly.entity_id
_entity_poly.type
_entity_poly.pdbx_seq_one_letter_code
_entity_poly.pdbx_strand_id
1 'polypeptide(L)'
;MKKKAIEKIPYLGLKKTSRKKQVKYIGVTALKNVEHERHFFLEVYENKKTSMDVPVVRIVCTQKDFGTYFPEKNEWSRQKICTMCYSDGLIWESRENRARTYQEQEKVNVNVNVLYDAADLERIEKFFKDIKVWNKGRWWEFIERKQSNIVSGARRKTEKRKYERRQQALNERCENTAELPKHMLLEMADERFFNHKHYLFYKKRGSYADIACSKCGGVTEARWRAGMSYESQFQRHVQEPREGGFGNCPMCGARGEWKCQGKVRSAFSKTVHVFLGQKYKETGFVMRYIELSKEWQLQMICGEKGLEMYNSHEELSGIEIARAYFEDGKAVQTDFQKHDPYAGRDFWDDCNLYGLSNIVIKEGPLLEQTYEEMKGTIVQYSGLKEYMAAVKSANPIDYLKRYRETPQLEMLMKLGLHEVAKSLVSCRYGIVADQHAQRPDEFLGIRKDRVKFIISKGGNLDVLRILQSEKWLGENWTEEQVEKLAEIQADRQKLHMAVQIMTIQKMLNRIEKYAGCEFGTGCTTASARLKHTADIYFDYLSMRQTLGYNLENTVYQQPRNLEQAHNNMIAENNKVEADKRLQEVAEKYPDIKRKYRAWRKKYYYEDDNYVIRPVRSAEEIVMEGRLLHHCVGDNNYLQKHNTGASIILMLRFKDKETEPYITVEIADEKILQWYGAHDRKPDKDNMQRWLDAYVTRLKCNHPLSELRKYDFKMA
;
A
#
# COMPACT_ATOMS: atom_id res chain seq x y z
N MET A 1 -34.58 14.84 -23.28
CA MET A 1 -35.85 15.48 -22.86
C MET A 1 -35.94 16.92 -23.37
N LYS A 2 -37.13 17.36 -23.76
CA LYS A 2 -37.42 18.73 -24.23
C LYS A 2 -37.87 19.64 -23.08
N LYS A 3 -36.93 19.97 -22.19
CA LYS A 3 -37.18 20.68 -20.91
C LYS A 3 -38.03 21.95 -21.05
N LYS A 4 -37.69 22.83 -21.99
CA LYS A 4 -38.43 24.09 -22.26
C LYS A 4 -39.88 23.88 -22.71
N ALA A 5 -40.17 22.80 -23.44
CA ALA A 5 -41.55 22.48 -23.85
C ALA A 5 -42.35 21.88 -22.69
N ILE A 6 -41.68 21.12 -21.82
CA ILE A 6 -42.26 20.51 -20.62
C ILE A 6 -42.61 21.58 -19.56
N GLU A 7 -41.78 22.62 -19.40
CA GLU A 7 -42.02 23.74 -18.48
C GLU A 7 -43.30 24.52 -18.82
N LYS A 8 -43.64 24.65 -20.11
CA LYS A 8 -44.86 25.33 -20.56
C LYS A 8 -46.15 24.59 -20.20
N ILE A 9 -46.05 23.36 -19.72
CA ILE A 9 -47.21 22.55 -19.35
C ILE A 9 -47.65 22.94 -17.94
N PRO A 10 -48.92 23.38 -17.75
CA PRO A 10 -49.45 23.70 -16.42
C PRO A 10 -49.31 22.53 -15.45
N TYR A 11 -49.09 22.84 -14.17
CA TYR A 11 -49.13 21.85 -13.09
C TYR A 11 -50.49 21.15 -13.06
N LEU A 12 -50.48 19.85 -12.75
CA LEU A 12 -51.68 19.03 -12.70
C LEU A 12 -52.65 19.48 -11.59
N GLY A 13 -52.09 20.05 -10.53
CA GLY A 13 -52.80 20.55 -9.36
C GLY A 13 -53.38 19.42 -8.49
N LEU A 14 -53.39 19.64 -7.19
CA LEU A 14 -54.11 18.78 -6.26
C LEU A 14 -55.53 19.33 -6.06
N LYS A 15 -56.58 18.53 -6.30
CA LYS A 15 -57.98 19.00 -6.10
C LYS A 15 -58.47 18.86 -4.66
N LYS A 16 -57.93 17.91 -3.89
CA LYS A 16 -58.28 17.67 -2.48
C LYS A 16 -57.10 17.10 -1.69
N THR A 17 -56.99 17.47 -0.41
CA THR A 17 -56.03 16.92 0.53
C THR A 17 -56.54 15.61 1.16
N SER A 18 -55.62 14.76 1.62
CA SER A 18 -55.95 13.53 2.35
C SER A 18 -56.26 13.84 3.83
N ARG A 19 -57.33 13.23 4.37
CA ARG A 19 -57.70 13.35 5.79
C ARG A 19 -56.86 12.45 6.72
N LYS A 20 -56.04 11.54 6.17
CA LYS A 20 -55.21 10.62 6.95
C LYS A 20 -54.00 11.37 7.52
N LYS A 21 -53.89 11.44 8.86
CA LYS A 21 -52.80 12.13 9.57
C LYS A 21 -51.38 11.68 9.18
N GLN A 22 -51.23 10.46 8.68
CA GLN A 22 -49.93 9.88 8.33
C GLN A 22 -49.45 10.30 6.93
N VAL A 23 -50.34 10.77 6.05
CA VAL A 23 -50.01 11.14 4.67
C VAL A 23 -49.39 12.54 4.64
N LYS A 24 -48.14 12.63 4.17
CA LYS A 24 -47.43 13.91 3.99
C LYS A 24 -47.34 14.35 2.54
N TYR A 25 -47.26 13.40 1.61
CA TYR A 25 -47.10 13.69 0.19
C TYR A 25 -48.11 12.92 -0.66
N ILE A 26 -48.60 13.58 -1.72
CA ILE A 26 -49.55 13.01 -2.67
C ILE A 26 -48.99 13.12 -4.09
N GLY A 27 -48.83 11.97 -4.74
CA GLY A 27 -48.40 11.88 -6.14
C GLY A 27 -49.59 11.94 -7.10
N VAL A 28 -49.51 12.82 -8.10
CA VAL A 28 -50.47 12.93 -9.20
C VAL A 28 -49.74 12.63 -10.50
N THR A 29 -50.33 11.81 -11.37
CA THR A 29 -49.71 11.37 -12.60
C THR A 29 -50.51 11.76 -13.84
N ALA A 30 -49.81 12.01 -14.94
CA ALA A 30 -50.42 12.24 -16.24
C ALA A 30 -49.58 11.68 -17.38
N LEU A 31 -50.23 11.30 -18.48
CA LEU A 31 -49.58 10.95 -19.73
C LEU A 31 -49.83 12.08 -20.72
N LYS A 32 -48.79 12.76 -21.18
CA LYS A 32 -48.89 13.86 -22.15
C LYS A 32 -47.96 13.59 -23.33
N ASN A 33 -48.42 13.87 -24.53
CA ASN A 33 -47.58 13.87 -25.71
C ASN A 33 -46.97 15.26 -25.83
N VAL A 34 -45.63 15.33 -25.83
CA VAL A 34 -44.88 16.58 -25.99
C VAL A 34 -43.99 16.41 -27.21
N GLU A 35 -44.20 17.25 -28.23
CA GLU A 35 -43.45 17.21 -29.50
C GLU A 35 -43.33 15.79 -30.09
N HIS A 36 -44.46 15.08 -30.18
CA HIS A 36 -44.59 13.72 -30.74
C HIS A 36 -43.95 12.57 -29.92
N GLU A 37 -43.45 12.82 -28.70
CA GLU A 37 -43.01 11.78 -27.77
C GLU A 37 -43.96 11.70 -26.56
N ARG A 38 -44.33 10.46 -26.18
CA ARG A 38 -45.18 10.22 -25.00
C ARG A 38 -44.36 10.32 -23.72
N HIS A 39 -44.75 11.26 -22.85
CA HIS A 39 -44.09 11.53 -21.58
C HIS A 39 -45.02 11.14 -20.42
N PHE A 40 -44.43 10.49 -19.42
CA PHE A 40 -45.06 10.25 -18.12
C PHE A 40 -44.66 11.38 -17.17
N PHE A 41 -45.66 12.03 -16.59
CA PHE A 41 -45.53 13.06 -15.58
C PHE A 41 -45.91 12.47 -14.23
N LEU A 42 -45.07 12.71 -13.23
CA LEU A 42 -45.39 12.57 -11.81
C LEU A 42 -45.12 13.91 -11.15
N GLU A 43 -46.12 14.43 -10.46
CA GLU A 43 -46.00 15.62 -9.65
C GLU A 43 -46.33 15.27 -8.20
N VAL A 44 -45.46 15.63 -7.29
CA VAL A 44 -45.61 15.33 -5.86
C VAL A 44 -45.93 16.61 -5.12
N TYR A 45 -47.07 16.63 -4.45
CA TYR A 45 -47.57 17.76 -3.66
C TYR A 45 -47.45 17.47 -2.17
N GLU A 46 -47.19 18.51 -1.37
CA GLU A 46 -47.30 18.40 0.08
C GLU A 46 -48.80 18.37 0.48
N ASN A 47 -49.18 17.53 1.43
CA ASN A 47 -50.57 17.36 1.88
C ASN A 47 -51.04 18.55 2.75
N LYS A 48 -50.99 19.77 2.20
CA LYS A 48 -51.41 21.03 2.83
C LYS A 48 -52.30 21.82 1.88
N LYS A 49 -53.32 22.50 2.41
CA LYS A 49 -54.23 23.34 1.60
C LYS A 49 -53.51 24.50 0.88
N THR A 50 -52.41 24.98 1.46
CA THR A 50 -51.59 26.09 0.93
C THR A 50 -50.65 25.68 -0.20
N SER A 51 -50.52 24.38 -0.50
CA SER A 51 -49.49 23.83 -1.39
C SER A 51 -50.08 22.94 -2.49
N MET A 52 -51.32 23.25 -2.90
CA MET A 52 -52.08 22.43 -3.86
C MET A 52 -51.80 22.78 -5.33
N ASP A 53 -51.31 23.99 -5.61
CA ASP A 53 -51.12 24.49 -6.98
C ASP A 53 -49.70 24.30 -7.52
N VAL A 54 -48.70 24.21 -6.62
CA VAL A 54 -47.28 24.08 -6.98
C VAL A 54 -46.71 22.79 -6.35
N PRO A 55 -46.21 21.83 -7.15
CA PRO A 55 -45.63 20.61 -6.61
C PRO A 55 -44.24 20.85 -6.01
N VAL A 56 -43.86 20.00 -5.05
CA VAL A 56 -42.50 19.95 -4.47
C VAL A 56 -41.50 19.48 -5.53
N VAL A 57 -41.91 18.51 -6.36
CA VAL A 57 -41.12 18.04 -7.49
C VAL A 57 -42.02 17.62 -8.66
N ARG A 58 -41.53 17.87 -9.87
CA ARG A 58 -42.10 17.33 -11.11
C ARG A 58 -41.08 16.39 -11.75
N ILE A 59 -41.41 15.11 -11.80
CA ILE A 59 -40.61 14.08 -12.47
C ILE A 59 -41.25 13.78 -13.82
N VAL A 60 -40.44 13.83 -14.86
CA VAL A 60 -40.85 13.48 -16.21
C VAL A 60 -40.00 12.34 -16.73
N CYS A 61 -40.64 11.28 -17.20
CA CYS A 61 -40.00 10.09 -17.73
C CYS A 61 -40.49 9.81 -19.16
N THR A 62 -39.57 9.43 -20.04
CA THR A 62 -39.86 8.79 -21.31
C THR A 62 -39.36 7.35 -21.29
N GLN A 63 -39.46 6.63 -22.40
CA GLN A 63 -38.89 5.28 -22.49
C GLN A 63 -37.36 5.28 -22.46
N LYS A 64 -36.70 6.40 -22.82
CA LYS A 64 -35.25 6.48 -23.01
C LYS A 64 -34.56 7.51 -22.11
N ASP A 65 -35.30 8.46 -21.53
CA ASP A 65 -34.74 9.55 -20.76
C ASP A 65 -35.65 9.93 -19.58
N PHE A 66 -35.13 10.66 -18.62
CA PHE A 66 -35.93 11.22 -17.53
C PHE A 66 -35.29 12.50 -17.02
N GLY A 67 -36.05 13.25 -16.24
CA GLY A 67 -35.48 14.26 -15.38
C GLY A 67 -36.48 14.80 -14.38
N THR A 68 -35.91 15.57 -13.47
CA THR A 68 -36.52 15.96 -12.21
C THR A 68 -36.42 17.46 -12.14
N TYR A 69 -37.56 18.13 -12.08
CA TYR A 69 -37.66 19.58 -11.97
C TYR A 69 -38.11 19.96 -10.56
N PHE A 70 -37.39 20.90 -9.94
CA PHE A 70 -37.68 21.44 -8.62
C PHE A 70 -38.25 22.86 -8.77
N PRO A 71 -39.58 23.06 -8.66
CA PRO A 71 -40.20 24.36 -8.89
C PRO A 71 -39.68 25.46 -7.96
N GLU A 72 -39.43 25.15 -6.68
CA GLU A 72 -38.90 26.10 -5.69
C GLU A 72 -37.54 26.70 -6.11
N LYS A 73 -36.69 25.89 -6.75
CA LYS A 73 -35.34 26.29 -7.19
C LYS A 73 -35.30 26.71 -8.65
N ASN A 74 -36.38 26.50 -9.40
CA ASN A 74 -36.43 26.62 -10.85
C ASN A 74 -35.29 25.86 -11.56
N GLU A 75 -34.97 24.65 -11.09
CA GLU A 75 -33.83 23.87 -11.55
C GLU A 75 -34.21 22.48 -12.08
N TRP A 76 -33.55 22.08 -13.18
CA TRP A 76 -33.60 20.71 -13.69
C TRP A 76 -32.41 19.89 -13.26
N SER A 77 -32.71 18.73 -12.68
CA SER A 77 -31.74 17.72 -12.32
C SER A 77 -31.99 16.40 -13.05
N ARG A 78 -30.94 15.57 -13.15
CA ARG A 78 -31.03 14.16 -13.56
C ARG A 78 -31.03 13.22 -12.34
N GLN A 79 -31.31 13.76 -11.15
CA GLN A 79 -31.38 13.00 -9.91
C GLN A 79 -32.55 12.01 -9.95
N LYS A 80 -32.28 10.76 -9.57
CA LYS A 80 -33.28 9.70 -9.45
C LYS A 80 -34.23 9.99 -8.29
N ILE A 81 -35.43 9.42 -8.34
CA ILE A 81 -36.47 9.51 -7.29
C ILE A 81 -35.99 8.99 -5.92
N CYS A 82 -35.05 8.03 -5.93
CA CYS A 82 -34.38 7.49 -4.75
C CYS A 82 -32.87 7.75 -4.85
N THR A 83 -32.26 8.18 -3.76
CA THR A 83 -30.82 8.50 -3.68
C THR A 83 -29.97 7.25 -3.38
N MET A 84 -28.63 7.36 -3.40
CA MET A 84 -27.70 6.25 -3.69
C MET A 84 -27.68 5.08 -2.70
N CYS A 85 -28.38 5.17 -1.56
CA CYS A 85 -28.57 4.05 -0.64
C CYS A 85 -30.05 3.87 -0.31
N TYR A 86 -30.44 2.62 -0.03
CA TYR A 86 -31.80 2.28 0.43
C TYR A 86 -32.25 3.09 1.66
N SER A 87 -31.32 3.74 2.36
CA SER A 87 -31.54 4.56 3.56
C SER A 87 -31.75 6.06 3.33
N ASP A 88 -31.51 6.63 2.13
CA ASP A 88 -31.53 8.08 1.93
C ASP A 88 -32.93 8.71 1.70
N GLY A 89 -33.98 7.90 1.53
CA GLY A 89 -35.36 8.37 1.32
C GLY A 89 -35.64 8.92 -0.09
N LEU A 90 -36.87 9.39 -0.29
CA LEU A 90 -37.33 9.99 -1.56
C LEU A 90 -36.85 11.44 -1.66
N ILE A 91 -36.58 11.92 -2.88
CA ILE A 91 -35.95 13.24 -3.10
C ILE A 91 -36.75 14.47 -2.63
N TRP A 92 -38.02 14.28 -2.31
CA TRP A 92 -38.92 15.32 -1.78
C TRP A 92 -39.12 15.21 -0.25
N GLU A 93 -38.54 14.21 0.41
CA GLU A 93 -38.63 14.04 1.86
C GLU A 93 -37.58 14.91 2.58
N SER A 94 -38.00 15.63 3.62
CA SER A 94 -37.08 16.39 4.47
C SER A 94 -36.13 15.46 5.25
N ARG A 95 -34.91 15.94 5.56
CA ARG A 95 -33.89 15.15 6.29
C ARG A 95 -34.37 14.61 7.65
N GLU A 96 -35.30 15.31 8.29
CA GLU A 96 -35.89 14.93 9.59
C GLU A 96 -36.86 13.74 9.50
N ASN A 97 -37.36 13.42 8.30
CA ASN A 97 -38.30 12.31 8.06
C ASN A 97 -37.61 11.04 7.55
N ARG A 98 -36.27 10.99 7.51
CA ARG A 98 -35.51 9.83 7.04
C ARG A 98 -35.44 8.78 8.16
N ALA A 99 -36.01 7.60 7.91
CA ALA A 99 -36.00 6.50 8.87
C ALA A 99 -34.57 5.98 9.13
N ARG A 100 -34.31 5.50 10.35
CA ARG A 100 -32.99 5.00 10.78
C ARG A 100 -32.73 3.55 10.38
N THR A 101 -33.78 2.80 10.00
CA THR A 101 -33.68 1.39 9.59
C THR A 101 -34.61 1.05 8.40
N TYR A 102 -34.25 0.00 7.65
CA TYR A 102 -34.99 -0.47 6.46
C TYR A 102 -36.46 -0.83 6.76
N GLN A 103 -36.72 -1.49 7.90
CA GLN A 103 -38.06 -1.94 8.30
C GLN A 103 -38.97 -0.79 8.77
N GLU A 104 -38.40 0.26 9.39
CA GLU A 104 -39.14 1.47 9.76
C GLU A 104 -39.52 2.29 8.52
N GLN A 105 -38.60 2.41 7.55
CA GLN A 105 -38.84 3.08 6.27
C GLN A 105 -39.95 2.40 5.45
N GLU A 106 -40.09 1.09 5.58
CA GLU A 106 -41.08 0.26 4.88
C GLU A 106 -42.53 0.59 5.26
N LYS A 107 -42.80 0.77 6.55
CA LYS A 107 -44.14 1.13 7.07
C LYS A 107 -44.39 2.64 6.98
N VAL A 108 -43.35 3.46 7.09
CA VAL A 108 -43.47 4.92 7.05
C VAL A 108 -43.71 5.39 5.62
N ASN A 109 -42.93 4.97 4.62
CA ASN A 109 -43.02 5.56 3.28
C ASN A 109 -44.32 5.21 2.53
N VAL A 110 -44.89 4.02 2.74
CA VAL A 110 -46.16 3.60 2.10
C VAL A 110 -47.36 4.37 2.67
N ASN A 111 -47.32 4.71 3.96
CA ASN A 111 -48.38 5.48 4.61
C ASN A 111 -48.19 7.01 4.45
N VAL A 112 -46.95 7.46 4.24
CA VAL A 112 -46.56 8.87 4.07
C VAL A 112 -46.73 9.35 2.62
N ASN A 113 -46.47 8.49 1.64
CA ASN A 113 -46.50 8.81 0.20
C ASN A 113 -47.60 8.02 -0.51
N VAL A 114 -48.70 8.68 -0.83
CA VAL A 114 -49.86 8.04 -1.51
C VAL A 114 -50.07 8.63 -2.90
N LEU A 115 -50.73 7.88 -3.77
CA LEU A 115 -51.25 8.41 -5.04
C LEU A 115 -52.60 9.09 -4.81
N TYR A 116 -52.95 10.03 -5.69
CA TYR A 116 -54.20 10.78 -5.60
C TYR A 116 -55.44 9.89 -5.86
N ASP A 117 -55.38 9.05 -6.90
CA ASP A 117 -56.42 8.07 -7.21
C ASP A 117 -55.86 6.71 -7.68
N ALA A 118 -56.75 5.71 -7.81
CA ALA A 118 -56.37 4.39 -8.33
C ALA A 118 -55.96 4.45 -9.81
N ALA A 119 -56.48 5.42 -10.57
CA ALA A 119 -56.14 5.59 -11.97
C ALA A 119 -54.68 6.08 -12.16
N ASP A 120 -54.09 6.74 -11.16
CA ASP A 120 -52.66 7.07 -11.14
C ASP A 120 -51.80 5.81 -11.13
N LEU A 121 -52.18 4.81 -10.32
CA LEU A 121 -51.47 3.54 -10.25
C LEU A 121 -51.59 2.78 -11.58
N GLU A 122 -52.78 2.75 -12.17
CA GLU A 122 -53.00 2.16 -13.50
C GLU A 122 -52.16 2.85 -14.58
N ARG A 123 -52.03 4.19 -14.53
CA ARG A 123 -51.17 4.96 -15.45
C ARG A 123 -49.70 4.57 -15.29
N ILE A 124 -49.22 4.41 -14.06
CA ILE A 124 -47.87 3.95 -13.74
C ILE A 124 -47.65 2.54 -14.31
N GLU A 125 -48.51 1.58 -13.96
CA GLU A 125 -48.37 0.18 -14.41
C GLU A 125 -48.41 0.07 -15.94
N LYS A 126 -49.29 0.83 -16.59
CA LYS A 126 -49.42 0.84 -18.06
C LYS A 126 -48.19 1.43 -18.74
N PHE A 127 -47.61 2.50 -18.20
CA PHE A 127 -46.44 3.16 -18.81
C PHE A 127 -45.14 2.38 -18.56
N PHE A 128 -45.01 1.76 -17.37
CA PHE A 128 -43.84 1.00 -16.94
C PHE A 128 -44.09 -0.52 -16.97
N LYS A 129 -44.79 -1.02 -18.00
CA LYS A 129 -45.18 -2.43 -18.14
C LYS A 129 -44.01 -3.44 -18.12
N ASP A 130 -42.79 -2.97 -18.42
CA ASP A 130 -41.56 -3.76 -18.40
C ASP A 130 -40.93 -3.90 -17.00
N ILE A 131 -41.50 -3.23 -16.00
CA ILE A 131 -40.99 -3.21 -14.63
C ILE A 131 -41.92 -4.02 -13.72
N LYS A 132 -41.38 -5.04 -13.06
CA LYS A 132 -42.10 -5.82 -12.04
C LYS A 132 -41.89 -5.20 -10.66
N VAL A 133 -42.97 -4.91 -9.93
CA VAL A 133 -42.96 -4.49 -8.51
C VAL A 133 -43.97 -5.33 -7.74
N TRP A 134 -43.55 -5.91 -6.62
CA TRP A 134 -44.35 -6.86 -5.85
C TRP A 134 -45.34 -6.18 -4.89
N ASN A 135 -44.92 -5.08 -4.25
CA ASN A 135 -45.78 -4.30 -3.36
C ASN A 135 -46.26 -3.04 -4.10
N LYS A 136 -47.52 -3.05 -4.55
CA LYS A 136 -48.13 -1.92 -5.27
C LYS A 136 -48.25 -0.63 -4.43
N GLY A 137 -48.22 -0.74 -3.10
CA GLY A 137 -48.11 0.41 -2.20
C GLY A 137 -46.81 1.20 -2.38
N ARG A 138 -45.79 0.59 -2.99
CA ARG A 138 -44.50 1.21 -3.34
C ARG A 138 -44.46 1.65 -4.80
N TRP A 139 -45.46 2.44 -5.20
CA TRP A 139 -45.63 2.89 -6.57
C TRP A 139 -44.40 3.62 -7.14
N TRP A 140 -43.57 4.26 -6.30
CA TRP A 140 -42.32 4.90 -6.71
C TRP A 140 -41.25 3.91 -7.20
N GLU A 141 -41.30 2.62 -6.83
CA GLU A 141 -40.34 1.60 -7.30
C GLU A 141 -40.43 1.39 -8.82
N PHE A 142 -41.61 1.56 -9.43
CA PHE A 142 -41.75 1.46 -10.88
C PHE A 142 -40.88 2.50 -11.60
N ILE A 143 -40.91 3.73 -11.07
CA ILE A 143 -40.18 4.88 -11.61
C ILE A 143 -38.69 4.75 -11.30
N GLU A 144 -38.35 4.38 -10.06
CA GLU A 144 -36.97 4.16 -9.61
C GLU A 144 -36.26 3.13 -10.50
N ARG A 145 -36.85 1.94 -10.67
CA ARG A 145 -36.27 0.86 -11.48
C ARG A 145 -36.13 1.28 -12.93
N LYS A 146 -37.09 2.02 -13.50
CA LYS A 146 -36.98 2.54 -14.87
C LYS A 146 -35.83 3.55 -15.00
N GLN A 147 -35.72 4.51 -14.07
CA GLN A 147 -34.63 5.47 -14.05
C GLN A 147 -33.27 4.75 -13.92
N SER A 148 -33.17 3.75 -13.03
CA SER A 148 -32.00 2.92 -12.83
C SER A 148 -31.63 2.11 -14.10
N ASN A 149 -32.61 1.57 -14.82
CA ASN A 149 -32.39 0.89 -16.12
C ASN A 149 -31.87 1.84 -17.20
N ILE A 150 -32.40 3.06 -17.30
CA ILE A 150 -31.95 4.09 -18.25
C ILE A 150 -30.48 4.46 -17.97
N VAL A 151 -30.15 4.76 -16.70
CA VAL A 151 -28.78 5.12 -16.31
C VAL A 151 -27.81 3.96 -16.54
N SER A 152 -28.18 2.75 -16.12
CA SER A 152 -27.35 1.56 -16.29
C SER A 152 -27.15 1.20 -17.76
N GLY A 153 -28.19 1.33 -18.59
CA GLY A 153 -28.10 1.11 -20.04
C GLY A 153 -27.18 2.12 -20.73
N ALA A 154 -27.25 3.41 -20.37
CA ALA A 154 -26.35 4.43 -20.89
C ALA A 154 -24.89 4.17 -20.47
N ARG A 155 -24.67 3.80 -19.19
CA ARG A 155 -23.36 3.42 -18.67
C ARG A 155 -22.78 2.21 -19.43
N ARG A 156 -23.55 1.13 -19.57
CA ARG A 156 -23.14 -0.08 -20.32
C ARG A 156 -22.80 0.23 -21.77
N LYS A 157 -23.56 1.09 -22.45
CA LYS A 157 -23.24 1.54 -23.83
C LYS A 157 -21.92 2.31 -23.89
N THR A 158 -21.68 3.21 -22.95
CA THR A 158 -20.42 3.96 -22.87
C THR A 158 -19.24 3.04 -22.57
N GLU A 159 -19.39 2.10 -21.63
CA GLU A 159 -18.39 1.09 -21.31
C GLU A 159 -18.10 0.18 -22.51
N LYS A 160 -19.14 -0.29 -23.22
CA LYS A 160 -18.99 -1.07 -24.46
C LYS A 160 -18.20 -0.32 -25.53
N ARG A 161 -18.53 0.94 -25.79
CA ARG A 161 -17.80 1.79 -26.74
C ARG A 161 -16.35 2.06 -26.31
N LYS A 162 -16.06 2.13 -25.01
CA LYS A 162 -14.69 2.24 -24.50
C LYS A 162 -13.92 0.92 -24.74
N TYR A 163 -14.56 -0.22 -24.48
CA TYR A 163 -14.01 -1.54 -24.73
C TYR A 163 -13.72 -1.79 -26.21
N GLU A 164 -14.68 -1.49 -27.09
CA GLU A 164 -14.53 -1.63 -28.55
C GLU A 164 -13.33 -0.80 -29.07
N ARG A 165 -13.17 0.45 -28.60
CA ARG A 165 -12.02 1.29 -28.96
C ARG A 165 -10.69 0.73 -28.45
N ARG A 166 -10.66 0.18 -27.24
CA ARG A 166 -9.46 -0.48 -26.67
C ARG A 166 -9.07 -1.70 -27.49
N GLN A 167 -10.05 -2.53 -27.86
CA GLN A 167 -9.82 -3.72 -28.68
C GLN A 167 -9.31 -3.34 -30.08
N GLN A 168 -9.86 -2.30 -30.70
CA GLN A 168 -9.38 -1.82 -31.98
C GLN A 168 -7.93 -1.34 -31.90
N ALA A 169 -7.57 -0.56 -30.86
CA ALA A 169 -6.20 -0.11 -30.66
C ALA A 169 -5.24 -1.28 -30.38
N LEU A 170 -5.70 -2.30 -29.64
CA LEU A 170 -4.92 -3.52 -29.40
C LEU A 170 -4.66 -4.29 -30.70
N ASN A 171 -5.69 -4.48 -31.52
CA ASN A 171 -5.57 -5.16 -32.81
C ASN A 171 -4.61 -4.41 -33.75
N GLU A 172 -4.72 -3.07 -33.84
CA GLU A 172 -3.77 -2.24 -34.61
C GLU A 172 -2.33 -2.47 -34.13
N ARG A 173 -2.10 -2.55 -32.81
CA ARG A 173 -0.77 -2.85 -32.28
C ARG A 173 -0.29 -4.25 -32.67
N CYS A 174 -1.16 -5.26 -32.57
CA CYS A 174 -0.84 -6.61 -33.02
C CYS A 174 -0.42 -6.65 -34.50
N GLU A 175 -1.21 -6.02 -35.38
CA GLU A 175 -0.99 -6.02 -36.82
C GLU A 175 0.32 -5.34 -37.24
N ASN A 176 0.73 -4.30 -36.51
CA ASN A 176 1.98 -3.57 -36.76
C ASN A 176 3.20 -4.19 -36.05
N THR A 177 3.02 -5.27 -35.28
CA THR A 177 4.11 -5.93 -34.55
C THR A 177 4.59 -7.12 -35.38
N ALA A 178 5.89 -7.19 -35.67
CA ALA A 178 6.46 -8.31 -36.43
C ALA A 178 6.16 -9.68 -35.79
N GLU A 179 6.26 -10.76 -36.55
CA GLU A 179 6.16 -12.09 -35.97
C GLU A 179 7.36 -12.37 -35.05
N LEU A 180 7.14 -13.17 -34.01
CA LEU A 180 8.20 -13.56 -33.09
C LEU A 180 9.15 -14.54 -33.81
N PRO A 181 10.48 -14.29 -33.81
CA PRO A 181 11.46 -15.17 -34.46
C PRO A 181 11.68 -16.46 -33.64
N LYS A 182 10.66 -17.33 -33.58
CA LYS A 182 10.60 -18.51 -32.70
C LYS A 182 11.79 -19.45 -32.89
N HIS A 183 12.14 -19.79 -34.12
CA HIS A 183 13.24 -20.73 -34.38
C HIS A 183 14.56 -20.25 -33.78
N MET A 184 14.96 -19.01 -34.11
CA MET A 184 16.18 -18.38 -33.58
C MET A 184 16.16 -18.34 -32.04
N LEU A 185 15.01 -18.01 -31.44
CA LEU A 185 14.87 -17.95 -29.99
C LEU A 185 15.03 -19.31 -29.32
N LEU A 186 14.39 -20.36 -29.85
CA LEU A 186 14.46 -21.70 -29.25
C LEU A 186 15.85 -22.32 -29.38
N GLU A 187 16.52 -22.14 -30.52
CA GLU A 187 17.89 -22.60 -30.74
C GLU A 187 18.87 -21.90 -29.78
N MET A 188 18.80 -20.57 -29.72
CA MET A 188 19.58 -19.75 -28.79
C MET A 188 19.30 -20.12 -27.32
N ALA A 189 18.06 -20.48 -26.99
CA ALA A 189 17.69 -20.87 -25.64
C ALA A 189 18.32 -22.20 -25.23
N ASP A 190 18.27 -23.20 -26.13
CA ASP A 190 18.84 -24.51 -25.87
C ASP A 190 20.36 -24.43 -25.71
N GLU A 191 21.02 -23.61 -26.52
CA GLU A 191 22.47 -23.38 -26.44
C GLU A 191 22.87 -22.61 -25.17
N ARG A 192 22.31 -21.40 -24.97
CA ARG A 192 22.82 -20.44 -23.97
C ARG A 192 22.25 -20.62 -22.56
N PHE A 193 21.01 -21.12 -22.44
CA PHE A 193 20.30 -21.17 -21.16
C PHE A 193 20.05 -22.61 -20.67
N PHE A 194 19.85 -23.54 -21.60
CA PHE A 194 19.64 -24.95 -21.28
C PHE A 194 20.85 -25.85 -21.53
N ASN A 195 21.94 -25.31 -22.11
CA ASN A 195 23.22 -25.99 -22.33
C ASN A 195 23.10 -27.34 -23.07
N HIS A 196 22.18 -27.44 -24.04
CA HIS A 196 21.82 -28.69 -24.73
C HIS A 196 21.59 -29.85 -23.76
N LYS A 197 21.02 -29.56 -22.58
CA LYS A 197 20.93 -30.54 -21.51
C LYS A 197 19.91 -31.64 -21.86
N HIS A 198 20.35 -32.88 -21.70
CA HIS A 198 19.56 -34.09 -21.86
C HIS A 198 19.55 -34.90 -20.56
N TYR A 199 18.49 -35.67 -20.33
CA TYR A 199 18.39 -36.60 -19.22
C TYR A 199 18.36 -38.05 -19.70
N LEU A 200 19.01 -38.90 -18.91
CA LEU A 200 18.94 -40.35 -19.03
C LEU A 200 18.22 -40.87 -17.79
N PHE A 201 16.97 -41.27 -17.96
CA PHE A 201 16.19 -41.85 -16.87
C PHE A 201 16.58 -43.30 -16.70
N TYR A 202 16.74 -43.76 -15.45
CA TYR A 202 17.13 -45.14 -15.20
C TYR A 202 16.38 -45.81 -14.06
N LYS A 203 16.23 -47.14 -14.16
CA LYS A 203 15.77 -48.03 -13.09
C LYS A 203 16.69 -49.24 -13.00
N LYS A 204 17.43 -49.38 -11.89
CA LYS A 204 18.35 -50.52 -11.70
C LYS A 204 17.58 -51.79 -11.36
N ARG A 205 17.95 -52.90 -11.98
CA ARG A 205 17.48 -54.27 -11.71
C ARG A 205 18.69 -55.21 -11.67
N GLY A 206 19.20 -55.51 -10.48
CA GLY A 206 20.41 -56.34 -10.32
C GLY A 206 21.61 -55.75 -11.09
N SER A 207 22.14 -56.50 -12.05
CA SER A 207 23.28 -56.09 -12.91
C SER A 207 22.89 -55.25 -14.14
N TYR A 208 21.58 -55.06 -14.37
CA TYR A 208 21.02 -54.32 -15.49
C TYR A 208 20.35 -53.03 -15.03
N ALA A 209 20.12 -52.13 -15.98
CA ALA A 209 19.33 -50.93 -15.80
C ALA A 209 18.46 -50.71 -17.04
N ASP A 210 17.16 -50.47 -16.83
CA ASP A 210 16.30 -49.89 -17.85
C ASP A 210 16.68 -48.43 -17.99
N ILE A 211 16.83 -47.95 -19.22
CA ILE A 211 17.27 -46.59 -19.53
C ILE A 211 16.32 -45.97 -20.55
N ALA A 212 15.77 -44.81 -20.26
CA ALA A 212 15.04 -43.98 -21.21
C ALA A 212 15.82 -42.69 -21.51
N CYS A 213 15.98 -42.36 -22.79
CA CYS A 213 16.74 -41.19 -23.22
C CYS A 213 15.80 -40.08 -23.69
N SER A 214 15.88 -38.91 -23.07
CA SER A 214 15.03 -37.76 -23.44
C SER A 214 15.34 -37.19 -24.82
N LYS A 215 16.56 -37.40 -25.35
CA LYS A 215 16.97 -36.88 -26.66
C LYS A 215 16.42 -37.72 -27.82
N CYS A 216 16.42 -39.05 -27.71
CA CYS A 216 16.05 -39.94 -28.81
C CYS A 216 14.73 -40.68 -28.61
N GLY A 217 14.03 -40.53 -27.48
CA GLY A 217 12.79 -41.27 -27.19
C GLY A 217 13.00 -42.72 -26.79
N GLY A 218 14.12 -43.31 -27.20
CA GLY A 218 14.41 -44.72 -27.02
C GLY A 218 14.45 -45.15 -25.56
N VAL A 219 13.92 -46.34 -25.32
CA VAL A 219 14.06 -47.09 -24.07
C VAL A 219 14.81 -48.38 -24.35
N THR A 220 15.81 -48.69 -23.55
CA THR A 220 16.59 -49.92 -23.70
C THR A 220 17.04 -50.44 -22.35
N GLU A 221 17.31 -51.74 -22.28
CA GLU A 221 17.97 -52.37 -21.15
C GLU A 221 19.47 -52.45 -21.43
N ALA A 222 20.30 -52.03 -20.47
CA ALA A 222 21.75 -52.14 -20.57
C ALA A 222 22.36 -52.66 -19.29
N ARG A 223 23.46 -53.39 -19.43
CA ARG A 223 24.22 -53.95 -18.31
C ARG A 223 25.18 -52.89 -17.77
N TRP A 224 25.20 -52.70 -16.45
CA TRP A 224 26.10 -51.72 -15.81
C TRP A 224 27.17 -52.36 -14.91
N ARG A 225 26.99 -53.64 -14.56
CA ARG A 225 27.96 -54.42 -13.78
C ARG A 225 28.66 -55.43 -14.68
N ALA A 226 29.98 -55.56 -14.58
CA ALA A 226 30.77 -56.53 -15.36
C ALA A 226 30.20 -57.96 -15.23
N GLY A 227 30.14 -58.69 -16.34
CA GLY A 227 29.79 -60.11 -16.37
C GLY A 227 31.04 -60.99 -16.39
N MET A 228 30.93 -62.22 -15.88
CA MET A 228 32.00 -63.22 -15.94
C MET A 228 31.79 -64.27 -17.06
N SER A 229 30.72 -64.15 -17.86
CA SER A 229 30.37 -65.12 -18.92
C SER A 229 30.77 -64.65 -20.32
N TYR A 230 31.07 -65.58 -21.23
CA TYR A 230 31.39 -65.31 -22.64
C TYR A 230 30.30 -64.49 -23.35
N GLU A 231 29.03 -64.83 -23.12
CA GLU A 231 27.86 -64.13 -23.68
C GLU A 231 27.74 -62.66 -23.21
N SER A 232 28.36 -62.30 -22.08
CA SER A 232 28.32 -60.93 -21.55
C SER A 232 29.13 -59.93 -22.38
N GLN A 233 29.99 -60.40 -23.29
CA GLN A 233 30.77 -59.58 -24.22
C GLN A 233 29.91 -59.00 -25.36
N PHE A 234 28.79 -59.65 -25.69
CA PHE A 234 27.87 -59.21 -26.76
C PHE A 234 26.72 -58.34 -26.25
N GLN A 235 26.65 -58.08 -24.94
CA GLN A 235 25.62 -57.28 -24.31
C GLN A 235 25.96 -55.79 -24.34
N ARG A 236 24.94 -54.92 -24.39
CA ARG A 236 25.15 -53.46 -24.32
C ARG A 236 25.55 -53.05 -22.91
N HIS A 237 26.76 -52.50 -22.77
CA HIS A 237 27.29 -52.00 -21.51
C HIS A 237 27.11 -50.50 -21.37
N VAL A 238 26.83 -50.05 -20.15
CA VAL A 238 26.78 -48.63 -19.76
C VAL A 238 27.60 -48.39 -18.51
N GLN A 239 28.07 -47.15 -18.35
CA GLN A 239 28.61 -46.69 -17.07
C GLN A 239 27.54 -46.80 -16.00
N GLU A 240 27.93 -47.05 -14.75
CA GLU A 240 26.99 -47.19 -13.65
C GLU A 240 26.07 -45.96 -13.54
N PRO A 241 24.75 -46.12 -13.72
CA PRO A 241 23.82 -44.99 -13.56
C PRO A 241 23.79 -44.55 -12.10
N ARG A 242 24.10 -43.28 -11.84
CA ARG A 242 24.06 -42.68 -10.50
C ARG A 242 23.37 -41.33 -10.60
N GLU A 243 22.37 -41.09 -9.75
CA GLU A 243 21.64 -39.82 -9.68
C GLU A 243 22.59 -38.61 -9.70
N GLY A 244 22.37 -37.69 -10.64
CA GLY A 244 23.19 -36.49 -10.81
C GLY A 244 24.54 -36.70 -11.50
N GLY A 245 24.93 -37.96 -11.78
CA GLY A 245 26.09 -38.28 -12.61
C GLY A 245 25.80 -38.10 -14.10
N PHE A 246 26.83 -38.15 -14.94
CA PHE A 246 26.70 -38.07 -16.40
C PHE A 246 27.03 -39.40 -17.05
N GLY A 247 26.38 -39.69 -18.18
CA GLY A 247 26.68 -40.85 -19.02
C GLY A 247 26.26 -40.59 -20.46
N ASN A 248 26.59 -41.56 -21.34
CA ASN A 248 26.19 -41.52 -22.73
C ASN A 248 25.03 -42.48 -22.96
N CYS A 249 24.07 -42.05 -23.78
CA CYS A 249 22.95 -42.89 -24.19
C CYS A 249 23.48 -44.10 -24.99
N PRO A 250 23.12 -45.34 -24.61
CA PRO A 250 23.53 -46.55 -25.36
C PRO A 250 22.86 -46.69 -26.73
N MET A 251 21.88 -45.86 -27.05
CA MET A 251 21.13 -45.90 -28.33
C MET A 251 21.62 -44.84 -29.31
N CYS A 252 21.69 -43.56 -28.88
CA CYS A 252 22.04 -42.43 -29.75
C CYS A 252 23.40 -41.80 -29.44
N GLY A 253 24.11 -42.25 -28.40
CA GLY A 253 25.40 -41.69 -27.98
C GLY A 253 25.33 -40.33 -27.28
N ALA A 254 24.15 -39.69 -27.20
CA ALA A 254 24.00 -38.39 -26.57
C ALA A 254 24.40 -38.42 -25.08
N ARG A 255 25.19 -37.43 -24.66
CA ARG A 255 25.57 -37.27 -23.25
C ARG A 255 24.40 -36.66 -22.48
N GLY A 256 24.06 -37.25 -21.34
CA GLY A 256 22.98 -36.76 -20.47
C GLY A 256 23.27 -36.98 -18.98
N GLU A 257 22.53 -36.28 -18.14
CA GLU A 257 22.56 -36.46 -16.69
C GLU A 257 21.62 -37.61 -16.29
N TRP A 258 22.10 -38.51 -15.43
CA TRP A 258 21.33 -39.64 -14.94
C TRP A 258 20.29 -39.22 -13.89
N LYS A 259 19.05 -39.66 -14.12
CA LYS A 259 17.92 -39.46 -13.20
C LYS A 259 17.24 -40.77 -12.85
N CYS A 260 17.15 -41.08 -11.56
CA CYS A 260 16.49 -42.28 -11.08
C CYS A 260 14.98 -42.14 -11.27
N GLN A 261 14.35 -43.11 -11.95
CA GLN A 261 12.91 -43.13 -12.22
C GLN A 261 12.07 -42.83 -10.95
N GLY A 262 12.41 -43.45 -9.81
CA GLY A 262 11.66 -43.29 -8.56
C GLY A 262 11.75 -41.90 -7.91
N LYS A 263 12.62 -41.01 -8.41
CA LYS A 263 12.80 -39.65 -7.89
C LYS A 263 12.22 -38.57 -8.81
N VAL A 264 11.74 -38.94 -9.99
CA VAL A 264 11.28 -38.00 -11.01
C VAL A 264 9.74 -38.01 -11.04
N ARG A 265 9.14 -36.82 -10.99
CA ARG A 265 7.73 -36.64 -11.40
C ARG A 265 7.65 -36.81 -12.92
N SER A 266 6.49 -37.14 -13.47
CA SER A 266 6.30 -37.41 -14.92
C SER A 266 6.90 -36.33 -15.85
N ALA A 267 7.01 -35.09 -15.40
CA ALA A 267 7.69 -34.01 -16.10
C ALA A 267 8.56 -33.14 -15.18
N PHE A 268 9.62 -32.58 -15.73
CA PHE A 268 10.46 -31.54 -15.13
C PHE A 268 10.65 -30.42 -16.16
N SER A 269 10.52 -29.16 -15.76
CA SER A 269 10.76 -28.02 -16.63
C SER A 269 11.76 -27.03 -16.03
N LYS A 270 12.48 -26.35 -16.91
CA LYS A 270 13.32 -25.20 -16.58
C LYS A 270 12.86 -24.02 -17.42
N THR A 271 12.63 -22.88 -16.78
CA THR A 271 12.13 -21.68 -17.42
C THR A 271 13.09 -20.51 -17.22
N VAL A 272 13.33 -19.75 -18.27
CA VAL A 272 14.13 -18.51 -18.28
C VAL A 272 13.32 -17.43 -18.99
N HIS A 273 13.44 -16.20 -18.52
CA HIS A 273 12.76 -15.05 -19.09
C HIS A 273 13.77 -14.14 -19.76
N VAL A 274 13.48 -13.68 -20.97
CA VAL A 274 14.40 -12.86 -21.77
C VAL A 274 13.67 -11.67 -22.40
N PHE A 275 14.43 -10.64 -22.75
CA PHE A 275 13.91 -9.46 -23.44
C PHE A 275 14.41 -9.40 -24.90
N LEU A 276 13.52 -9.05 -25.81
CA LEU A 276 13.82 -8.80 -27.22
C LEU A 276 13.19 -7.48 -27.64
N GLY A 277 14.00 -6.50 -28.02
CA GLY A 277 13.52 -5.26 -28.60
C GLY A 277 13.53 -5.30 -30.13
N GLN A 278 12.51 -4.71 -30.75
CA GLN A 278 12.36 -4.61 -32.21
C GLN A 278 11.80 -3.24 -32.60
N LYS A 279 12.06 -2.81 -33.84
CA LYS A 279 11.40 -1.64 -34.42
C LYS A 279 9.89 -1.83 -34.46
N TYR A 280 9.17 -0.73 -34.25
CA TYR A 280 7.71 -0.70 -34.30
C TYR A 280 7.26 0.51 -35.11
N LYS A 281 6.52 0.27 -36.20
CA LYS A 281 6.18 1.31 -37.19
C LYS A 281 7.46 2.02 -37.69
N GLU A 282 7.40 3.32 -37.99
CA GLU A 282 8.51 4.09 -38.55
C GLU A 282 9.64 4.35 -37.55
N THR A 283 9.33 4.93 -36.38
CA THR A 283 10.32 5.37 -35.37
C THR A 283 10.07 4.79 -33.98
N GLY A 284 8.98 4.06 -33.80
CA GLY A 284 8.62 3.45 -32.54
C GLY A 284 9.47 2.21 -32.23
N PHE A 285 9.30 1.71 -31.02
CA PHE A 285 10.03 0.55 -30.52
C PHE A 285 9.11 -0.33 -29.67
N VAL A 286 9.23 -1.65 -29.83
CA VAL A 286 8.54 -2.63 -29.00
C VAL A 286 9.56 -3.46 -28.23
N MET A 287 9.38 -3.56 -26.92
CA MET A 287 10.18 -4.43 -26.04
C MET A 287 9.33 -5.62 -25.63
N ARG A 288 9.69 -6.81 -26.11
CA ARG A 288 9.01 -8.07 -25.80
C ARG A 288 9.65 -8.74 -24.60
N TYR A 289 8.82 -9.34 -23.78
CA TYR A 289 9.20 -10.18 -22.64
C TYR A 289 8.75 -11.60 -22.93
N ILE A 290 9.72 -12.50 -23.04
CA ILE A 290 9.54 -13.84 -23.59
C ILE A 290 9.91 -14.85 -22.52
N GLU A 291 9.01 -15.79 -22.27
CA GLU A 291 9.25 -16.97 -21.47
C GLU A 291 9.77 -18.10 -22.37
N LEU A 292 10.99 -18.55 -22.11
CA LEU A 292 11.62 -19.69 -22.75
C LEU A 292 11.61 -20.83 -21.76
N SER A 293 11.08 -21.99 -22.14
CA SER A 293 11.07 -23.16 -21.29
C SER A 293 11.54 -24.40 -22.02
N LYS A 294 12.23 -25.27 -21.28
CA LYS A 294 12.56 -26.62 -21.71
C LYS A 294 11.94 -27.59 -20.73
N GLU A 295 11.11 -28.49 -21.24
CA GLU A 295 10.46 -29.55 -20.48
C GLU A 295 11.05 -30.91 -20.88
N TRP A 296 11.32 -31.74 -19.88
CA TRP A 296 11.74 -33.12 -20.04
C TRP A 296 10.65 -34.01 -19.47
N GLN A 297 10.06 -34.84 -20.31
CA GLN A 297 8.98 -35.73 -19.93
C GLN A 297 9.46 -37.18 -19.92
N LEU A 298 9.06 -37.92 -18.88
CA LEU A 298 9.20 -39.37 -18.79
C LEU A 298 7.81 -39.97 -18.86
N GLN A 299 7.57 -40.76 -19.91
CA GLN A 299 6.30 -41.43 -20.08
C GLN A 299 6.40 -42.88 -19.61
N MET A 300 5.40 -43.29 -18.84
CA MET A 300 5.35 -44.58 -18.16
C MET A 300 4.03 -45.30 -18.47
N ILE A 301 4.11 -46.62 -18.58
CA ILE A 301 2.95 -47.50 -18.77
C ILE A 301 2.94 -48.57 -17.68
N CYS A 302 1.75 -49.07 -17.37
CA CYS A 302 1.60 -50.25 -16.53
C CYS A 302 1.81 -51.50 -17.40
N GLY A 303 3.01 -52.08 -17.32
CA GLY A 303 3.35 -53.35 -17.94
C GLY A 303 3.17 -54.52 -16.97
N GLU A 304 3.48 -55.73 -17.43
CA GLU A 304 3.38 -56.97 -16.64
C GLU A 304 4.27 -56.97 -15.39
N LYS A 305 5.35 -56.17 -15.37
CA LYS A 305 6.29 -56.04 -14.26
C LYS A 305 6.08 -54.75 -13.43
N GLY A 306 4.90 -54.14 -13.56
CA GLY A 306 4.53 -52.88 -12.90
C GLY A 306 4.78 -51.65 -13.78
N LEU A 307 5.14 -50.52 -13.15
CA LEU A 307 5.41 -49.26 -13.85
C LEU A 307 6.74 -49.33 -14.63
N GLU A 308 6.63 -49.31 -15.96
CA GLU A 308 7.73 -49.40 -16.93
C GLU A 308 7.86 -48.11 -17.75
N MET A 309 9.09 -47.72 -18.08
CA MET A 309 9.36 -46.58 -18.95
C MET A 309 9.11 -47.01 -20.39
N TYR A 310 8.36 -46.21 -21.18
CA TYR A 310 8.14 -46.52 -22.60
C TYR A 310 8.65 -45.45 -23.55
N ASN A 311 8.77 -44.20 -23.08
CA ASN A 311 9.25 -43.09 -23.90
C ASN A 311 9.76 -41.96 -23.00
N SER A 312 10.66 -41.14 -23.52
CA SER A 312 11.04 -39.87 -22.91
C SER A 312 11.38 -38.85 -23.99
N HIS A 313 10.87 -37.63 -23.87
CA HIS A 313 11.14 -36.59 -24.86
C HIS A 313 11.38 -35.23 -24.21
N GLU A 314 11.88 -34.31 -25.03
CA GLU A 314 12.17 -32.93 -24.68
C GLU A 314 11.27 -32.02 -25.50
N GLU A 315 10.67 -31.03 -24.84
CA GLU A 315 9.90 -29.98 -25.51
C GLU A 315 10.52 -28.62 -25.19
N LEU A 316 10.79 -27.85 -26.24
CA LEU A 316 11.26 -26.47 -26.15
C LEU A 316 10.10 -25.55 -26.52
N SER A 317 9.76 -24.61 -25.65
CA SER A 317 8.70 -23.65 -25.88
C SER A 317 9.17 -22.22 -25.64
N GLY A 318 8.60 -21.30 -26.41
CA GLY A 318 8.93 -19.87 -26.39
C GLY A 318 7.65 -19.06 -26.55
N ILE A 319 7.22 -18.44 -25.46
CA ILE A 319 5.93 -17.76 -25.35
C ILE A 319 6.18 -16.28 -25.04
N GLU A 320 5.58 -15.39 -25.82
CA GLU A 320 5.67 -13.94 -25.59
C GLU A 320 4.61 -13.50 -24.58
N ILE A 321 5.00 -13.40 -23.32
CA ILE A 321 4.05 -13.15 -22.23
C ILE A 321 3.66 -11.67 -22.06
N ALA A 322 4.52 -10.74 -22.49
CA ALA A 322 4.20 -9.32 -22.48
C ALA A 322 5.00 -8.54 -23.53
N ARG A 323 4.49 -7.38 -23.92
CA ARG A 323 5.19 -6.44 -24.81
C ARG A 323 4.87 -5.00 -24.46
N ALA A 324 5.89 -4.17 -24.39
CA ALA A 324 5.77 -2.75 -24.09
C ALA A 324 6.09 -1.91 -25.34
N TYR A 325 5.17 -1.02 -25.69
CA TYR A 325 5.25 -0.14 -26.85
C TYR A 325 5.73 1.25 -26.45
N PHE A 326 6.72 1.73 -27.18
CA PHE A 326 7.30 3.06 -27.05
C PHE A 326 7.09 3.79 -28.38
N GLU A 327 6.20 4.78 -28.37
CA GLU A 327 5.90 5.65 -29.50
C GLU A 327 6.06 7.12 -29.08
N ASP A 328 6.46 7.97 -30.01
CA ASP A 328 6.59 9.40 -29.75
C ASP A 328 5.23 10.04 -29.41
N GLY A 329 5.22 10.98 -28.46
CA GLY A 329 4.01 11.67 -28.00
C GLY A 329 2.93 10.81 -27.32
N LYS A 330 3.10 9.48 -27.22
CA LYS A 330 2.11 8.56 -26.60
C LYS A 330 2.63 7.97 -25.29
N ALA A 331 1.77 7.76 -24.31
CA ALA A 331 2.14 7.03 -23.09
C ALA A 331 2.58 5.59 -23.42
N VAL A 332 3.49 5.02 -22.60
CA VAL A 332 3.94 3.63 -22.77
C VAL A 332 2.75 2.70 -22.51
N GLN A 333 2.44 1.86 -23.50
CA GLN A 333 1.39 0.86 -23.41
C GLN A 333 2.01 -0.53 -23.27
N THR A 334 1.52 -1.35 -22.33
CA THR A 334 1.99 -2.73 -22.15
C THR A 334 0.83 -3.68 -22.33
N ASP A 335 0.97 -4.59 -23.29
CA ASP A 335 0.00 -5.64 -23.57
C ASP A 335 0.53 -6.97 -23.02
N PHE A 336 -0.39 -7.83 -22.59
CA PHE A 336 -0.09 -9.09 -21.91
C PHE A 336 -0.77 -10.25 -22.64
N GLN A 337 -0.04 -11.35 -22.82
CA GLN A 337 -0.63 -12.59 -23.34
C GLN A 337 -1.19 -13.39 -22.17
N LYS A 338 -2.47 -13.74 -22.22
CA LYS A 338 -3.19 -14.44 -21.17
C LYS A 338 -3.85 -15.70 -21.71
N HIS A 339 -4.01 -16.67 -20.84
CA HIS A 339 -4.73 -17.90 -21.12
C HIS A 339 -6.15 -17.86 -20.52
N ASP A 340 -7.16 -18.14 -21.33
CA ASP A 340 -8.53 -18.38 -20.86
C ASP A 340 -8.73 -19.89 -20.63
N PRO A 341 -8.77 -20.36 -19.37
CA PRO A 341 -8.91 -21.79 -19.08
C PRO A 341 -10.30 -22.34 -19.43
N TYR A 342 -11.34 -21.50 -19.57
CA TYR A 342 -12.68 -21.94 -19.94
C TYR A 342 -12.82 -22.11 -21.45
N ALA A 343 -12.22 -21.22 -22.22
CA ALA A 343 -12.21 -21.29 -23.67
C ALA A 343 -11.05 -22.11 -24.24
N GLY A 344 -10.04 -22.45 -23.41
CA GLY A 344 -8.85 -23.19 -23.82
C GLY A 344 -7.99 -22.46 -24.85
N ARG A 345 -7.94 -21.11 -24.79
CA ARG A 345 -7.25 -20.30 -25.80
C ARG A 345 -6.46 -19.15 -25.19
N ASP A 346 -5.39 -18.79 -25.87
CA ASP A 346 -4.60 -17.60 -25.54
C ASP A 346 -5.14 -16.36 -26.25
N PHE A 347 -5.04 -15.21 -25.58
CA PHE A 347 -5.44 -13.92 -26.13
C PHE A 347 -4.55 -12.79 -25.60
N TRP A 348 -4.49 -11.70 -26.35
CA TRP A 348 -3.84 -10.48 -25.91
C TRP A 348 -4.81 -9.60 -25.14
N ASP A 349 -4.33 -9.01 -24.05
CA ASP A 349 -5.07 -8.06 -23.22
C ASP A 349 -4.23 -6.78 -23.06
N ASP A 350 -4.87 -5.62 -23.20
CA ASP A 350 -4.23 -4.31 -23.08
C ASP A 350 -4.11 -3.83 -21.61
N CYS A 351 -4.51 -4.67 -20.64
CA CYS A 351 -4.37 -4.37 -19.22
C CYS A 351 -3.86 -5.57 -18.41
N ASN A 352 -3.12 -5.29 -17.33
CA ASN A 352 -2.76 -6.31 -16.35
C ASN A 352 -3.86 -6.40 -15.28
N LEU A 353 -4.28 -7.61 -14.93
CA LEU A 353 -5.32 -7.81 -13.92
C LEU A 353 -4.71 -7.74 -12.51
N TYR A 354 -5.51 -7.26 -11.55
CA TYR A 354 -5.17 -7.34 -10.13
C TYR A 354 -5.48 -8.74 -9.58
N GLY A 355 -4.73 -9.18 -8.57
CA GLY A 355 -4.92 -10.47 -7.90
C GLY A 355 -3.99 -11.58 -8.41
N LEU A 356 -4.44 -12.84 -8.28
CA LEU A 356 -3.62 -14.03 -8.54
C LEU A 356 -3.25 -14.25 -10.02
N SER A 357 -3.85 -13.51 -10.95
CA SER A 357 -3.61 -13.58 -12.40
C SER A 357 -2.75 -12.44 -12.93
N ASN A 358 -1.96 -11.79 -12.05
CA ASN A 358 -1.06 -10.71 -12.44
C ASN A 358 0.21 -11.26 -13.11
N ILE A 359 0.53 -10.76 -14.30
CA ILE A 359 1.79 -11.07 -14.98
C ILE A 359 2.84 -10.07 -14.52
N VAL A 360 3.85 -10.57 -13.79
CA VAL A 360 4.96 -9.76 -13.30
C VAL A 360 6.14 -9.86 -14.27
N ILE A 361 6.51 -8.72 -14.86
CA ILE A 361 7.71 -8.61 -15.69
C ILE A 361 8.92 -8.54 -14.74
N LYS A 362 9.79 -9.53 -14.80
CA LYS A 362 10.97 -9.65 -13.93
C LYS A 362 12.21 -9.15 -14.66
N GLU A 363 13.28 -8.93 -13.91
CA GLU A 363 14.60 -8.67 -14.47
C GLU A 363 15.09 -9.89 -15.27
N GLY A 364 15.81 -9.65 -16.37
CA GLY A 364 16.24 -10.72 -17.26
C GLY A 364 17.26 -10.25 -18.30
N PRO A 365 17.97 -11.19 -18.95
CA PRO A 365 18.91 -10.87 -20.01
C PRO A 365 18.20 -10.22 -21.21
N LEU A 366 18.87 -9.22 -21.79
CA LEU A 366 18.47 -8.57 -23.03
C LEU A 366 19.22 -9.18 -24.21
N LEU A 367 18.50 -9.60 -25.24
CA LEU A 367 19.11 -10.19 -26.43
C LEU A 367 19.87 -9.13 -27.25
N GLU A 368 21.07 -9.48 -27.71
CA GLU A 368 22.00 -8.55 -28.37
C GLU A 368 21.43 -7.93 -29.66
N GLN A 369 20.59 -8.68 -30.38
CA GLN A 369 19.89 -8.20 -31.58
C GLN A 369 19.08 -6.93 -31.31
N THR A 370 18.62 -6.75 -30.06
CA THR A 370 17.89 -5.56 -29.63
C THR A 370 18.66 -4.28 -29.92
N TYR A 371 19.98 -4.26 -29.73
CA TYR A 371 20.77 -3.04 -29.91
C TYR A 371 20.85 -2.60 -31.37
N GLU A 372 20.77 -3.53 -32.32
CA GLU A 372 20.70 -3.20 -33.75
C GLU A 372 19.31 -2.64 -34.10
N GLU A 373 18.27 -3.27 -33.58
CA GLU A 373 16.87 -2.85 -33.74
C GLU A 373 16.59 -1.46 -33.15
N MET A 374 17.34 -1.05 -32.13
CA MET A 374 17.22 0.28 -31.54
C MET A 374 17.63 1.40 -32.51
N LYS A 375 18.50 1.15 -33.51
CA LYS A 375 19.00 2.20 -34.41
C LYS A 375 17.90 2.79 -35.28
N GLY A 376 17.81 4.13 -35.31
CA GLY A 376 16.75 4.84 -36.05
C GLY A 376 15.40 4.91 -35.32
N THR A 377 15.34 4.48 -34.05
CA THR A 377 14.13 4.57 -33.22
C THR A 377 14.26 5.67 -32.17
N ILE A 378 13.16 6.00 -31.49
CA ILE A 378 13.13 6.97 -30.38
C ILE A 378 14.00 6.57 -29.17
N VAL A 379 14.39 5.30 -29.05
CA VAL A 379 15.21 4.80 -27.93
C VAL A 379 16.69 4.65 -28.29
N GLN A 380 17.10 5.01 -29.51
CA GLN A 380 18.46 4.77 -30.02
C GLN A 380 19.58 5.34 -29.13
N TYR A 381 19.32 6.50 -28.51
CA TYR A 381 20.30 7.19 -27.66
C TYR A 381 20.08 6.97 -26.17
N SER A 382 19.17 6.06 -25.78
CA SER A 382 18.74 5.89 -24.40
C SER A 382 19.84 5.50 -23.41
N GLY A 383 21.01 5.03 -23.86
CA GLY A 383 22.07 4.51 -22.97
C GLY A 383 21.76 3.12 -22.38
N LEU A 384 20.76 2.40 -22.93
CA LEU A 384 20.34 1.10 -22.41
C LEU A 384 21.47 0.06 -22.47
N LYS A 385 22.32 0.09 -23.50
CA LYS A 385 23.44 -0.85 -23.65
C LYS A 385 24.44 -0.72 -22.51
N GLU A 386 24.83 0.51 -22.21
CA GLU A 386 25.71 0.87 -21.11
C GLU A 386 25.07 0.48 -19.77
N TYR A 387 23.75 0.64 -19.64
CA TYR A 387 23.04 0.31 -18.40
C TYR A 387 22.98 -1.19 -18.16
N MET A 388 22.63 -1.98 -19.17
CA MET A 388 22.60 -3.43 -19.09
C MET A 388 23.99 -4.04 -18.92
N ALA A 389 25.06 -3.37 -19.37
CA ALA A 389 26.44 -3.78 -19.13
C ALA A 389 26.90 -3.47 -17.69
N ALA A 390 26.47 -2.34 -17.13
CA ALA A 390 26.85 -1.91 -15.79
C ALA A 390 26.07 -2.64 -14.67
N VAL A 391 24.82 -3.06 -14.93
CA VAL A 391 23.93 -3.68 -13.94
C VAL A 391 23.77 -5.17 -14.22
N LYS A 392 24.01 -6.01 -13.21
CA LYS A 392 23.95 -7.49 -13.33
C LYS A 392 22.59 -8.02 -13.84
N SER A 393 21.49 -7.41 -13.41
CA SER A 393 20.14 -7.75 -13.83
C SER A 393 19.25 -6.52 -13.71
N ALA A 394 18.44 -6.26 -14.73
CA ALA A 394 17.51 -5.14 -14.74
C ALA A 394 16.33 -5.42 -15.67
N ASN A 395 15.25 -4.67 -15.48
CA ASN A 395 14.12 -4.64 -16.40
C ASN A 395 14.32 -3.50 -17.44
N PRO A 396 14.61 -3.81 -18.72
CA PRO A 396 14.82 -2.78 -19.75
C PRO A 396 13.54 -1.99 -20.04
N ILE A 397 12.35 -2.53 -19.78
CA ILE A 397 11.09 -1.79 -19.94
C ILE A 397 11.02 -0.65 -18.93
N ASP A 398 11.39 -0.90 -17.67
CA ASP A 398 11.39 0.13 -16.63
C ASP A 398 12.46 1.18 -16.88
N TYR A 399 13.63 0.76 -17.37
CA TYR A 399 14.67 1.70 -17.83
C TYR A 399 14.15 2.63 -18.94
N LEU A 400 13.56 2.07 -20.00
CA LEU A 400 13.07 2.87 -21.13
C LEU A 400 11.87 3.75 -20.76
N LYS A 401 10.98 3.29 -19.87
CA LYS A 401 9.93 4.14 -19.28
C LYS A 401 10.56 5.34 -18.57
N ARG A 402 11.57 5.09 -17.75
CA ARG A 402 12.26 6.16 -17.02
C ARG A 402 13.04 7.09 -17.94
N TYR A 403 13.67 6.59 -18.99
CA TYR A 403 14.36 7.43 -19.98
C TYR A 403 13.42 8.43 -20.65
N ARG A 404 12.15 8.04 -20.89
CA ARG A 404 11.15 8.97 -21.45
C ARG A 404 10.73 10.06 -20.47
N GLU A 405 10.70 9.74 -19.17
CA GLU A 405 10.41 10.72 -18.11
C GLU A 405 11.62 11.59 -17.80
N THR A 406 12.83 11.07 -17.99
CA THR A 406 14.11 11.71 -17.65
C THR A 406 15.15 11.41 -18.74
N PRO A 407 15.14 12.16 -19.87
CA PRO A 407 16.08 11.97 -20.96
C PRO A 407 17.56 12.10 -20.55
N GLN A 408 17.84 12.81 -19.44
CA GLN A 408 19.16 12.94 -18.84
C GLN A 408 19.80 11.60 -18.44
N LEU A 409 19.02 10.51 -18.38
CA LEU A 409 19.59 9.16 -18.24
C LEU A 409 20.62 8.85 -19.32
N GLU A 410 20.42 9.31 -20.56
CA GLU A 410 21.42 9.17 -21.63
C GLU A 410 22.77 9.77 -21.22
N MET A 411 22.75 11.03 -20.75
CA MET A 411 23.94 11.74 -20.31
C MET A 411 24.59 11.04 -19.11
N LEU A 412 23.81 10.64 -18.11
CA LEU A 412 24.33 9.94 -16.93
C LEU A 412 25.02 8.64 -17.30
N MET A 413 24.43 7.87 -18.22
CA MET A 413 25.01 6.61 -18.67
C MET A 413 26.29 6.82 -19.48
N LYS A 414 26.31 7.79 -20.40
CA LYS A 414 27.51 8.15 -21.17
C LYS A 414 28.65 8.69 -20.30
N LEU A 415 28.34 9.35 -19.20
CA LEU A 415 29.32 9.84 -18.22
C LEU A 415 29.77 8.77 -17.20
N GLY A 416 29.21 7.57 -17.21
CA GLY A 416 29.56 6.51 -16.25
C GLY A 416 28.92 6.65 -14.86
N LEU A 417 27.88 7.48 -14.71
CA LEU A 417 27.18 7.71 -13.43
C LEU A 417 26.11 6.63 -13.17
N HIS A 418 26.55 5.37 -13.14
CA HIS A 418 25.68 4.20 -13.13
C HIS A 418 24.82 4.08 -11.87
N GLU A 419 25.36 4.41 -10.69
CA GLU A 419 24.59 4.33 -9.43
C GLU A 419 23.46 5.38 -9.37
N VAL A 420 23.72 6.59 -9.85
CA VAL A 420 22.70 7.63 -9.99
C VAL A 420 21.60 7.16 -10.93
N ALA A 421 21.96 6.66 -12.10
CA ALA A 421 21.00 6.14 -13.08
C ALA A 421 20.15 5.01 -12.50
N LYS A 422 20.75 4.05 -11.79
CA LYS A 422 20.03 2.95 -11.12
C LYS A 422 19.03 3.44 -10.07
N SER A 423 19.41 4.45 -9.29
CA SER A 423 18.51 5.07 -8.29
C SER A 423 17.32 5.76 -8.97
N LEU A 424 17.56 6.47 -10.08
CA LEU A 424 16.50 7.10 -10.88
C LEU A 424 15.56 6.08 -11.52
N VAL A 425 16.06 4.98 -12.08
CA VAL A 425 15.22 3.88 -12.59
C VAL A 425 14.34 3.29 -11.49
N SER A 426 14.82 3.29 -10.24
CA SER A 426 14.05 2.85 -9.06
C SER A 426 13.10 3.92 -8.48
N CYS A 427 12.77 4.98 -9.21
CA CYS A 427 11.90 6.08 -8.76
C CYS A 427 12.42 6.91 -7.58
N ARG A 428 13.72 6.87 -7.28
CA ARG A 428 14.31 7.62 -6.17
C ARG A 428 14.90 8.96 -6.64
N TYR A 429 14.04 9.92 -6.91
CA TYR A 429 14.42 11.26 -7.38
C TYR A 429 14.98 12.20 -6.31
N GLY A 430 14.90 11.84 -5.02
CA GLY A 430 15.40 12.68 -3.92
C GLY A 430 16.92 12.94 -3.94
N ILE A 431 17.65 12.34 -4.87
CA ILE A 431 19.09 12.54 -5.08
C ILE A 431 19.43 13.62 -6.12
N VAL A 432 18.43 14.17 -6.82
CA VAL A 432 18.59 15.17 -7.90
C VAL A 432 18.04 16.52 -7.43
N ALA A 433 18.73 17.60 -7.75
CA ALA A 433 18.31 18.95 -7.37
C ALA A 433 17.36 19.57 -8.38
N ASP A 434 17.64 19.42 -9.67
CA ASP A 434 16.78 19.88 -10.77
C ASP A 434 16.63 18.79 -11.83
N GLN A 435 15.41 18.28 -11.98
CA GLN A 435 15.07 17.19 -12.91
C GLN A 435 15.04 17.63 -14.38
N HIS A 436 14.97 18.94 -14.65
CA HIS A 436 14.89 19.50 -15.99
C HIS A 436 16.24 20.02 -16.51
N ALA A 437 17.21 20.22 -15.62
CA ALA A 437 18.55 20.63 -15.99
C ALA A 437 19.20 19.63 -16.96
N GLN A 438 19.92 20.16 -17.96
CA GLN A 438 20.66 19.38 -18.95
C GLN A 438 22.14 19.23 -18.59
N ARG A 439 22.62 20.05 -17.65
CA ARG A 439 24.00 20.02 -17.21
C ARG A 439 24.15 19.11 -15.99
N PRO A 440 25.17 18.24 -15.93
CA PRO A 440 25.37 17.32 -14.80
C PRO A 440 25.46 18.03 -13.45
N ASP A 441 26.14 19.18 -13.37
CA ASP A 441 26.33 19.92 -12.12
C ASP A 441 25.04 20.52 -11.57
N GLU A 442 24.19 21.05 -12.45
CA GLU A 442 22.89 21.62 -12.10
C GLU A 442 21.90 20.50 -11.76
N PHE A 443 21.85 19.45 -12.58
CA PHE A 443 21.01 18.28 -12.37
C PHE A 443 21.28 17.63 -11.01
N LEU A 444 22.55 17.32 -10.72
CA LEU A 444 22.97 16.72 -9.46
C LEU A 444 23.00 17.71 -8.28
N GLY A 445 22.90 19.02 -8.52
CA GLY A 445 22.98 20.02 -7.46
C GLY A 445 24.36 20.13 -6.82
N ILE A 446 25.43 19.92 -7.58
CA ILE A 446 26.82 20.00 -7.10
C ILE A 446 27.55 21.20 -7.70
N ARG A 447 28.80 21.45 -7.29
CA ARG A 447 29.67 22.45 -7.92
C ARG A 447 30.21 21.91 -9.24
N LYS A 448 30.49 22.80 -10.21
CA LYS A 448 30.91 22.42 -11.56
C LYS A 448 32.23 21.65 -11.61
N ASP A 449 33.18 22.04 -10.77
CA ASP A 449 34.49 21.41 -10.62
C ASP A 449 34.42 19.98 -10.05
N ARG A 450 33.35 19.65 -9.31
CA ARG A 450 33.14 18.32 -8.70
C ARG A 450 32.58 17.26 -9.64
N VAL A 451 32.15 17.64 -10.84
CA VAL A 451 31.58 16.69 -11.83
C VAL A 451 32.59 15.60 -12.21
N LYS A 452 33.86 15.96 -12.44
CA LYS A 452 34.91 14.97 -12.77
C LYS A 452 35.15 14.00 -11.63
N PHE A 453 35.12 14.49 -10.39
CA PHE A 453 35.33 13.68 -9.21
C PHE A 453 34.21 12.63 -9.04
N ILE A 454 32.92 13.03 -9.12
CA ILE A 454 31.81 12.07 -8.99
C ILE A 454 31.78 11.03 -10.13
N ILE A 455 32.21 11.42 -11.34
CA ILE A 455 32.40 10.49 -12.47
C ILE A 455 33.46 9.43 -12.13
N SER A 456 34.59 9.83 -11.55
CA SER A 456 35.66 8.89 -11.14
C SER A 456 35.19 7.88 -10.08
N LYS A 457 34.11 8.21 -9.34
CA LYS A 457 33.47 7.35 -8.34
C LYS A 457 32.23 6.61 -8.86
N GLY A 458 31.99 6.61 -10.17
CA GLY A 458 30.87 5.88 -10.78
C GLY A 458 29.48 6.40 -10.38
N GLY A 459 29.39 7.63 -9.87
CA GLY A 459 28.14 8.19 -9.37
C GLY A 459 27.73 7.70 -7.97
N ASN A 460 28.69 7.30 -7.12
CA ASN A 460 28.41 6.85 -5.77
C ASN A 460 27.47 7.79 -4.99
N LEU A 461 26.38 7.25 -4.47
CA LEU A 461 25.31 8.05 -3.85
C LEU A 461 25.71 8.70 -2.52
N ASP A 462 26.64 8.10 -1.77
CA ASP A 462 27.15 8.69 -0.52
C ASP A 462 28.04 9.89 -0.83
N VAL A 463 28.97 9.74 -1.80
CA VAL A 463 29.80 10.85 -2.29
C VAL A 463 28.93 11.98 -2.83
N LEU A 464 27.90 11.68 -3.63
CA LEU A 464 26.98 12.69 -4.17
C LEU A 464 26.29 13.49 -3.05
N ARG A 465 25.80 12.82 -2.00
CA ARG A 465 25.16 13.48 -0.85
C ARG A 465 26.10 14.44 -0.11
N ILE A 466 27.37 14.07 0.02
CA ILE A 466 28.38 14.93 0.63
C ILE A 466 28.68 16.14 -0.27
N LEU A 467 28.82 15.96 -1.58
CA LEU A 467 29.04 17.06 -2.53
C LEU A 467 27.88 18.05 -2.59
N GLN A 468 26.64 17.56 -2.47
CA GLN A 468 25.46 18.42 -2.34
C GLN A 468 25.48 19.20 -1.02
N SER A 469 25.91 18.55 0.08
CA SER A 469 26.06 19.19 1.38
C SER A 469 27.17 20.25 1.38
N GLU A 470 28.30 19.97 0.72
CA GLU A 470 29.41 20.91 0.49
C GLU A 470 28.91 22.19 -0.20
N LYS A 471 28.15 22.06 -1.30
CA LYS A 471 27.57 23.20 -2.03
C LYS A 471 26.58 23.98 -1.15
N TRP A 472 25.73 23.28 -0.39
CA TRP A 472 24.72 23.91 0.46
C TRP A 472 25.34 24.71 1.62
N LEU A 473 26.41 24.19 2.23
CA LEU A 473 27.15 24.86 3.30
C LEU A 473 28.04 26.01 2.80
N GLY A 474 28.29 26.09 1.50
CA GLY A 474 29.25 27.06 0.93
C GLY A 474 30.71 26.68 1.18
N GLU A 475 30.98 25.47 1.68
CA GLU A 475 32.31 24.96 2.00
C GLU A 475 33.04 24.42 0.75
N ASN A 476 34.37 24.28 0.86
CA ASN A 476 35.23 23.67 -0.17
C ASN A 476 36.16 22.64 0.48
N TRP A 477 35.75 21.37 0.50
CA TRP A 477 36.51 20.27 1.11
C TRP A 477 37.49 19.63 0.12
N THR A 478 38.50 18.92 0.59
CA THR A 478 39.35 18.14 -0.33
C THR A 478 38.61 16.87 -0.79
N GLU A 479 39.02 16.30 -1.93
CA GLU A 479 38.44 15.03 -2.40
C GLU A 479 38.57 13.93 -1.34
N GLU A 480 39.72 13.85 -0.66
CA GLU A 480 39.96 12.93 0.46
C GLU A 480 38.96 13.16 1.61
N GLN A 481 38.68 14.42 1.98
CA GLN A 481 37.69 14.72 3.02
C GLN A 481 36.29 14.27 2.60
N VAL A 482 35.91 14.46 1.34
CA VAL A 482 34.62 14.01 0.82
C VAL A 482 34.48 12.49 0.90
N GLU A 483 35.54 11.74 0.57
CA GLU A 483 35.55 10.28 0.68
C GLU A 483 35.40 9.81 2.13
N LYS A 484 36.15 10.42 3.06
CA LYS A 484 36.06 10.11 4.49
C LYS A 484 34.67 10.38 5.05
N LEU A 485 34.05 11.49 4.65
CA LEU A 485 32.68 11.84 5.02
C LEU A 485 31.63 10.88 4.40
N ALA A 486 31.87 10.42 3.18
CA ALA A 486 31.01 9.43 2.52
C ALA A 486 31.12 8.05 3.19
N GLU A 487 32.32 7.64 3.63
CA GLU A 487 32.55 6.38 4.34
C GLU A 487 31.76 6.29 5.66
N ILE A 488 31.66 7.39 6.41
CA ILE A 488 30.82 7.48 7.62
C ILE A 488 29.35 7.77 7.32
N GLN A 489 28.99 8.02 6.06
CA GLN A 489 27.65 8.41 5.63
C GLN A 489 27.13 9.62 6.43
N ALA A 490 27.96 10.66 6.57
CA ALA A 490 27.66 11.81 7.41
C ALA A 490 26.35 12.49 6.99
N ASP A 491 25.48 12.76 7.97
CA ASP A 491 24.23 13.46 7.74
C ASP A 491 24.46 14.97 7.51
N ARG A 492 23.66 15.57 6.63
CA ARG A 492 23.76 16.99 6.26
C ARG A 492 23.59 17.93 7.46
N GLN A 493 22.66 17.66 8.38
CA GLN A 493 22.47 18.50 9.56
C GLN A 493 23.61 18.33 10.57
N LYS A 494 24.09 17.09 10.75
CA LYS A 494 25.28 16.82 11.57
C LYS A 494 26.50 17.57 11.04
N LEU A 495 26.71 17.59 9.72
CA LEU A 495 27.78 18.36 9.08
C LEU A 495 27.63 19.86 9.31
N HIS A 496 26.43 20.43 9.10
CA HIS A 496 26.15 21.84 9.33
C HIS A 496 26.50 22.29 10.75
N MET A 497 26.07 21.52 11.75
CA MET A 497 26.42 21.78 13.15
C MET A 497 27.94 21.70 13.36
N ALA A 498 28.56 20.67 12.81
CA ALA A 498 29.94 20.38 13.12
C ALA A 498 30.93 21.38 12.46
N VAL A 499 30.62 21.93 11.27
CA VAL A 499 31.41 23.03 10.66
C VAL A 499 31.35 24.34 11.46
N GLN A 500 30.26 24.57 12.22
CA GLN A 500 30.16 25.74 13.11
C GLN A 500 31.04 25.59 14.37
N ILE A 501 31.36 24.35 14.75
CA ILE A 501 32.15 24.05 15.95
C ILE A 501 33.65 23.96 15.64
N MET A 502 34.00 23.30 14.53
CA MET A 502 35.40 23.04 14.15
C MET A 502 35.55 22.78 12.66
N THR A 503 36.80 22.77 12.18
CA THR A 503 37.10 22.36 10.79
C THR A 503 36.87 20.86 10.60
N ILE A 504 36.43 20.47 9.39
CA ILE A 504 36.17 19.07 9.03
C ILE A 504 37.40 18.19 9.24
N GLN A 505 38.61 18.68 8.93
CA GLN A 505 39.83 17.92 9.17
C GLN A 505 40.04 17.58 10.65
N LYS A 506 39.80 18.55 11.55
CA LYS A 506 39.91 18.31 13.00
C LYS A 506 38.89 17.29 13.48
N MET A 507 37.68 17.33 12.93
CA MET A 507 36.63 16.37 13.23
C MET A 507 37.00 14.95 12.79
N LEU A 508 37.44 14.78 11.54
CA LEU A 508 37.86 13.50 11.00
C LEU A 508 39.00 12.87 11.82
N ASN A 509 40.03 13.65 12.14
CA ASN A 509 41.15 13.17 12.97
C ASN A 509 40.70 12.73 14.37
N ARG A 510 39.67 13.38 14.95
CA ARG A 510 39.11 12.98 16.24
C ARG A 510 38.31 11.68 16.13
N ILE A 511 37.54 11.52 15.06
CA ILE A 511 36.79 10.28 14.80
C ILE A 511 37.76 9.10 14.64
N GLU A 512 38.84 9.24 13.85
CA GLU A 512 39.88 8.21 13.72
C GLU A 512 40.49 7.85 15.07
N LYS A 513 40.83 8.87 15.88
CA LYS A 513 41.40 8.67 17.21
C LYS A 513 40.46 7.92 18.16
N TYR A 514 39.17 8.25 18.17
CA TYR A 514 38.19 7.55 19.02
C TYR A 514 37.88 6.14 18.52
N ALA A 515 37.82 5.94 17.20
CA ALA A 515 37.54 4.65 16.60
C ALA A 515 38.73 3.69 16.70
N GLY A 516 39.95 4.23 16.81
CA GLY A 516 41.18 3.46 16.83
C GLY A 516 41.47 2.77 15.49
N CYS A 517 41.00 3.36 14.39
CA CYS A 517 41.22 2.87 13.02
C CYS A 517 41.24 4.03 12.03
N GLU A 518 41.93 3.83 10.90
CA GLU A 518 42.10 4.82 9.85
C GLU A 518 40.97 4.74 8.81
N PHE A 519 40.65 5.88 8.19
CA PHE A 519 39.75 5.92 7.03
C PHE A 519 40.38 5.28 5.78
N GLY A 520 39.54 4.92 4.81
CA GLY A 520 40.01 4.49 3.47
C GLY A 520 40.64 3.10 3.42
N THR A 521 40.50 2.30 4.47
CA THR A 521 41.06 0.93 4.53
C THR A 521 40.32 -0.09 3.66
N GLY A 522 39.11 0.25 3.19
CA GLY A 522 38.24 -0.66 2.44
C GLY A 522 37.66 -1.81 3.28
N CYS A 523 37.92 -1.83 4.59
CA CYS A 523 37.42 -2.86 5.50
C CYS A 523 36.03 -2.48 6.04
N THR A 524 35.01 -3.29 5.73
CA THR A 524 33.62 -3.03 6.18
C THR A 524 33.50 -2.88 7.70
N THR A 525 34.26 -3.64 8.48
CA THR A 525 34.26 -3.56 9.95
C THR A 525 34.85 -2.24 10.44
N ALA A 526 35.93 -1.76 9.81
CA ALA A 526 36.55 -0.48 10.15
C ALA A 526 35.60 0.68 9.82
N SER A 527 35.00 0.69 8.61
CA SER A 527 34.03 1.71 8.19
C SER A 527 32.80 1.73 9.12
N ALA A 528 32.30 0.56 9.53
CA ALA A 528 31.18 0.48 10.48
C ALA A 528 31.53 1.05 11.86
N ARG A 529 32.76 0.77 12.35
CA ARG A 529 33.24 1.34 13.62
C ARG A 529 33.42 2.86 13.53
N LEU A 530 33.99 3.36 12.43
CA LEU A 530 34.15 4.79 12.17
C LEU A 530 32.81 5.50 12.13
N LYS A 531 31.84 4.94 11.39
CA LYS A 531 30.46 5.46 11.34
C LYS A 531 29.82 5.51 12.72
N HIS A 532 29.85 4.41 13.48
CA HIS A 532 29.27 4.37 14.82
C HIS A 532 29.91 5.39 15.76
N THR A 533 31.24 5.50 15.72
CA THR A 533 31.99 6.47 16.51
C THR A 533 31.65 7.91 16.11
N ALA A 534 31.53 8.17 14.80
CA ALA A 534 31.11 9.47 14.29
C ALA A 534 29.70 9.83 14.76
N ASP A 535 28.75 8.88 14.71
CA ASP A 535 27.38 9.10 15.18
C ASP A 535 27.33 9.48 16.66
N ILE A 536 28.01 8.73 17.54
CA ILE A 536 28.13 9.05 18.98
C ILE A 536 28.75 10.44 19.16
N TYR A 537 29.77 10.77 18.39
CA TYR A 537 30.45 12.05 18.52
C TYR A 537 29.57 13.23 18.07
N PHE A 538 28.87 13.10 16.95
CA PHE A 538 27.90 14.10 16.49
C PHE A 538 26.76 14.27 17.50
N ASP A 539 26.23 13.18 18.04
CA ASP A 539 25.13 13.23 19.01
C ASP A 539 25.59 13.89 20.32
N TYR A 540 26.81 13.59 20.77
CA TYR A 540 27.44 14.27 21.91
C TYR A 540 27.55 15.79 21.69
N LEU A 541 28.04 16.23 20.53
CA LEU A 541 28.15 17.66 20.20
C LEU A 541 26.77 18.33 20.10
N SER A 542 25.77 17.63 19.53
CA SER A 542 24.40 18.12 19.41
C SER A 542 23.74 18.34 20.79
N MET A 543 23.86 17.36 21.69
CA MET A 543 23.32 17.47 23.06
C MET A 543 24.00 18.61 23.82
N ARG A 544 25.32 18.75 23.69
CA ARG A 544 26.08 19.85 24.29
C ARG A 544 25.60 21.22 23.79
N GLN A 545 25.39 21.36 22.48
CA GLN A 545 24.89 22.61 21.90
C GLN A 545 23.48 22.94 22.39
N THR A 546 22.61 21.92 22.47
CA THR A 546 21.21 22.07 22.95
C THR A 546 21.16 22.54 24.40
N LEU A 547 22.05 22.04 25.24
CA LEU A 547 22.17 22.45 26.65
C LEU A 547 22.89 23.80 26.83
N GLY A 548 23.28 24.48 25.74
CA GLY A 548 23.90 25.81 25.79
C GLY A 548 25.34 25.83 26.28
N TYR A 549 26.04 24.68 26.28
CA TYR A 549 27.45 24.64 26.66
C TYR A 549 28.31 25.37 25.63
N ASN A 550 29.29 26.15 26.09
CA ASN A 550 30.23 26.80 25.18
C ASN A 550 31.14 25.75 24.51
N LEU A 551 30.93 25.55 23.21
CA LEU A 551 31.66 24.61 22.37
C LEU A 551 32.98 25.18 21.83
N GLU A 552 33.39 26.40 22.17
CA GLU A 552 34.72 26.95 21.84
C GLU A 552 35.83 26.31 22.69
N ASN A 553 35.48 25.73 23.85
CA ASN A 553 36.43 25.08 24.74
C ASN A 553 36.84 23.68 24.21
N THR A 554 38.11 23.53 23.87
CA THR A 554 38.69 22.29 23.31
C THR A 554 38.51 21.06 24.21
N VAL A 555 38.43 21.23 25.53
CA VAL A 555 38.17 20.14 26.48
C VAL A 555 36.78 19.55 26.29
N TYR A 556 35.79 20.39 25.98
CA TYR A 556 34.42 19.95 25.70
C TYR A 556 34.23 19.46 24.28
N GLN A 557 35.03 19.95 23.34
CA GLN A 557 34.99 19.38 22.00
C GLN A 557 35.69 18.00 21.92
N GLN A 558 36.59 17.67 22.85
CA GLN A 558 37.36 16.43 22.82
C GLN A 558 37.40 15.74 24.19
N PRO A 559 36.29 15.07 24.60
CA PRO A 559 36.27 14.29 25.83
C PRO A 559 37.32 13.16 25.81
N ARG A 560 37.94 12.87 26.96
CA ARG A 560 38.93 11.76 27.06
C ARG A 560 38.30 10.39 26.74
N ASN A 561 37.07 10.18 27.21
CA ASN A 561 36.27 9.00 26.90
C ASN A 561 34.94 9.47 26.29
N LEU A 562 34.79 9.28 24.99
CA LEU A 562 33.63 9.75 24.24
C LEU A 562 32.33 9.07 24.69
N GLU A 563 32.35 7.75 24.89
CA GLU A 563 31.18 6.97 25.26
C GLU A 563 30.67 7.36 26.66
N GLN A 564 31.58 7.51 27.62
CA GLN A 564 31.22 7.96 28.96
C GLN A 564 30.66 9.39 28.93
N ALA A 565 31.29 10.30 28.17
CA ALA A 565 30.82 11.67 28.05
C ALA A 565 29.43 11.74 27.37
N HIS A 566 29.21 10.94 26.33
CA HIS A 566 27.93 10.79 25.67
C HIS A 566 26.85 10.28 26.63
N ASN A 567 27.11 9.23 27.40
CA ASN A 567 26.17 8.67 28.37
C ASN A 567 25.82 9.66 29.49
N ASN A 568 26.80 10.44 29.95
CA ASN A 568 26.56 11.52 30.91
C ASN A 568 25.66 12.61 30.33
N MET A 569 25.85 12.98 29.06
CA MET A 569 24.99 13.96 28.39
C MET A 569 23.57 13.44 28.18
N ILE A 570 23.38 12.15 27.87
CA ILE A 570 22.04 11.54 27.83
C ILE A 570 21.35 11.67 29.19
N ALA A 571 22.05 11.32 30.27
CA ALA A 571 21.49 11.40 31.62
C ALA A 571 21.11 12.83 32.01
N GLU A 572 21.96 13.81 31.67
CA GLU A 572 21.71 15.23 31.94
C GLU A 572 20.55 15.77 31.09
N ASN A 573 20.54 15.50 29.78
CA ASN A 573 19.46 15.93 28.89
C ASN A 573 18.12 15.32 29.32
N ASN A 574 18.08 14.04 29.68
CA ASN A 574 16.87 13.39 30.21
C ASN A 574 16.38 14.06 31.50
N LYS A 575 17.30 14.51 32.37
CA LYS A 575 16.95 15.24 33.59
C LYS A 575 16.39 16.62 33.26
N VAL A 576 17.03 17.38 32.37
CA VAL A 576 16.57 18.71 31.94
C VAL A 576 15.20 18.61 31.24
N GLU A 577 15.01 17.64 30.35
CA GLU A 577 13.72 17.38 29.71
C GLU A 577 12.65 16.97 30.72
N ALA A 578 13.01 16.15 31.71
CA ALA A 578 12.11 15.78 32.79
C ALA A 578 11.68 17.00 33.62
N ASP A 579 12.62 17.87 33.98
CA ASP A 579 12.36 19.09 34.76
C ASP A 579 11.54 20.10 33.94
N LYS A 580 11.87 20.29 32.66
CA LYS A 580 11.09 21.11 31.73
C LYS A 580 9.67 20.58 31.58
N ARG A 581 9.49 19.27 31.44
CA ARG A 581 8.17 18.64 31.37
C ARG A 581 7.36 18.89 32.64
N LEU A 582 7.98 18.83 33.82
CA LEU A 582 7.33 19.14 35.10
C LEU A 582 6.89 20.62 35.15
N GLN A 583 7.74 21.55 34.70
CA GLN A 583 7.38 22.97 34.60
C GLN A 583 6.23 23.22 33.62
N GLU A 584 6.30 22.65 32.41
CA GLU A 584 5.25 22.79 31.39
C GLU A 584 3.88 22.29 31.88
N VAL A 585 3.82 21.14 32.56
CA VAL A 585 2.55 20.64 33.09
C VAL A 585 2.04 21.48 34.25
N ALA A 586 2.94 22.04 35.08
CA ALA A 586 2.57 22.95 36.16
C ALA A 586 1.92 24.24 35.61
N GLU A 587 2.51 24.82 34.57
CA GLU A 587 2.00 26.01 33.89
C GLU A 587 0.70 25.75 33.12
N LYS A 588 0.61 24.58 32.46
CA LYS A 588 -0.56 24.22 31.64
C LYS A 588 -1.78 23.81 32.47
N TYR A 589 -1.57 23.25 33.66
CA TYR A 589 -2.64 22.73 34.52
C TYR A 589 -2.64 23.34 35.93
N PRO A 590 -2.73 24.68 36.07
CA PRO A 590 -2.63 25.37 37.36
C PRO A 590 -3.85 25.13 38.25
N ASP A 591 -5.00 24.77 37.66
CA ASP A 591 -6.26 24.60 38.38
C ASP A 591 -6.23 23.37 39.28
N ILE A 592 -5.36 22.39 39.00
CA ILE A 592 -5.17 21.22 39.86
C ILE A 592 -4.77 21.67 41.26
N LYS A 593 -3.74 22.52 41.35
CA LYS A 593 -3.25 23.07 42.62
C LYS A 593 -4.26 24.02 43.28
N ARG A 594 -4.98 24.82 42.48
CA ARG A 594 -6.02 25.74 42.97
C ARG A 594 -7.21 25.01 43.59
N LYS A 595 -7.69 23.94 42.95
CA LYS A 595 -8.87 23.16 43.36
C LYS A 595 -8.55 22.11 44.43
N TYR A 596 -7.27 21.81 44.67
CA TYR A 596 -6.83 20.83 45.67
C TYR A 596 -7.54 20.95 47.02
N ARG A 597 -7.65 22.17 47.59
CA ARG A 597 -8.30 22.38 48.90
C ARG A 597 -9.78 21.96 48.89
N ALA A 598 -10.49 22.26 47.81
CA ALA A 598 -11.91 21.91 47.65
C ALA A 598 -12.07 20.40 47.49
N TRP A 599 -11.26 19.76 46.64
CA TRP A 599 -11.30 18.31 46.49
C TRP A 599 -10.83 17.57 47.73
N ARG A 600 -9.84 18.09 48.46
CA ARG A 600 -9.39 17.49 49.72
C ARG A 600 -10.53 17.50 50.75
N LYS A 601 -11.32 18.56 50.82
CA LYS A 601 -12.51 18.60 51.71
C LYS A 601 -13.54 17.52 51.34
N LYS A 602 -13.67 17.17 50.06
CA LYS A 602 -14.65 16.20 49.56
C LYS A 602 -14.15 14.74 49.60
N TYR A 603 -12.92 14.49 49.15
CA TYR A 603 -12.38 13.16 48.85
C TYR A 603 -11.29 12.68 49.83
N TYR A 604 -10.98 13.45 50.87
CA TYR A 604 -10.05 12.98 51.89
C TYR A 604 -10.73 11.98 52.83
N TYR A 605 -10.10 10.83 53.03
CA TYR A 605 -10.50 9.88 54.06
C TYR A 605 -9.28 9.13 54.59
N GLU A 606 -9.34 8.79 55.86
CA GLU A 606 -8.31 8.06 56.59
C GLU A 606 -8.98 7.12 57.58
N ASP A 607 -8.45 5.90 57.69
CA ASP A 607 -8.76 4.95 58.75
C ASP A 607 -7.48 4.48 59.46
N ASP A 608 -7.52 3.33 60.12
CA ASP A 608 -6.37 2.79 60.85
C ASP A 608 -5.24 2.27 59.93
N ASN A 609 -5.54 1.96 58.66
CA ASN A 609 -4.62 1.30 57.73
C ASN A 609 -4.27 2.15 56.50
N TYR A 610 -5.21 2.95 55.99
CA TYR A 610 -5.09 3.63 54.72
C TYR A 610 -5.48 5.11 54.78
N VAL A 611 -4.81 5.90 53.92
CA VAL A 611 -5.14 7.30 53.64
C VAL A 611 -5.42 7.44 52.15
N ILE A 612 -6.56 8.02 51.79
CA ILE A 612 -6.88 8.43 50.42
C ILE A 612 -7.05 9.94 50.33
N ARG A 613 -6.39 10.54 49.35
CA ARG A 613 -6.45 11.99 49.11
C ARG A 613 -6.36 12.33 47.63
N PRO A 614 -6.90 13.47 47.17
CA PRO A 614 -6.60 13.94 45.82
C PRO A 614 -5.12 14.31 45.66
N VAL A 615 -4.66 14.29 44.41
CA VAL A 615 -3.36 14.86 44.04
C VAL A 615 -3.32 16.36 44.27
N ARG A 616 -2.15 16.84 44.68
CA ARG A 616 -1.84 18.22 45.05
C ARG A 616 -1.51 19.08 43.84
N SER A 617 -0.92 18.50 42.80
CA SER A 617 -0.45 19.24 41.63
C SER A 617 -0.27 18.34 40.39
N ALA A 618 -0.07 18.96 39.22
CA ALA A 618 0.17 18.26 37.96
C ALA A 618 1.49 17.46 37.98
N GLU A 619 2.50 18.03 38.62
CA GLU A 619 3.82 17.46 38.84
C GLU A 619 3.72 16.17 39.66
N GLU A 620 2.88 16.14 40.70
CA GLU A 620 2.65 14.94 41.52
C GLU A 620 2.05 13.80 40.69
N ILE A 621 1.12 14.08 39.77
CA ILE A 621 0.53 13.07 38.87
C ILE A 621 1.61 12.48 37.93
N VAL A 622 2.46 13.33 37.37
CA VAL A 622 3.54 12.90 36.46
C VAL A 622 4.60 12.08 37.21
N MET A 623 4.98 12.51 38.42
CA MET A 623 5.93 11.79 39.26
C MET A 623 5.37 10.45 39.72
N GLU A 624 4.08 10.41 40.08
CA GLU A 624 3.40 9.17 40.46
C GLU A 624 3.42 8.13 39.33
N GLY A 625 3.02 8.53 38.11
CA GLY A 625 3.01 7.62 36.96
C GLY A 625 4.40 7.12 36.59
N ARG A 626 5.43 7.94 36.79
CA ARG A 626 6.83 7.53 36.63
C ARG A 626 7.26 6.51 37.67
N LEU A 627 6.96 6.76 38.96
CA LEU A 627 7.37 5.88 40.07
C LEU A 627 6.62 4.53 40.04
N LEU A 628 5.34 4.54 39.69
CA LEU A 628 4.53 3.31 39.59
C LEU A 628 4.60 2.67 38.20
N HIS A 629 5.34 3.25 37.25
CA HIS A 629 5.46 2.74 35.88
C HIS A 629 4.10 2.48 35.19
N HIS A 630 3.15 3.42 35.32
CA HIS A 630 1.85 3.35 34.64
C HIS A 630 1.37 4.71 34.12
N CYS A 631 0.42 4.70 33.20
CA CYS A 631 0.10 5.84 32.35
C CYS A 631 -0.74 6.97 33.02
N VAL A 632 -0.77 7.07 34.35
CA VAL A 632 -1.57 8.12 35.03
C VAL A 632 -1.02 9.53 34.77
N GLY A 633 0.27 9.63 34.39
CA GLY A 633 0.97 10.87 34.04
C GLY A 633 0.64 11.45 32.66
N ASP A 634 -0.23 10.80 31.87
CA ASP A 634 -0.54 11.24 30.51
C ASP A 634 -1.41 12.52 30.46
N ASN A 635 -1.28 13.26 29.36
CA ASN A 635 -2.00 14.52 29.13
C ASN A 635 -3.52 14.41 29.27
N ASN A 636 -4.10 13.24 28.96
CA ASN A 636 -5.55 13.00 29.07
C ASN A 636 -6.02 13.00 30.53
N TYR A 637 -5.29 12.32 31.42
CA TYR A 637 -5.57 12.29 32.85
C TYR A 637 -5.35 13.66 33.48
N LEU A 638 -4.25 14.34 33.13
CA LEU A 638 -3.97 15.71 33.57
C LEU A 638 -5.10 16.68 33.15
N GLN A 639 -5.59 16.58 31.91
CA GLN A 639 -6.67 17.44 31.42
C GLN A 639 -7.99 17.18 32.15
N LYS A 640 -8.40 15.91 32.30
CA LYS A 640 -9.64 15.56 33.01
C LYS A 640 -9.60 15.97 34.48
N HIS A 641 -8.45 15.80 35.13
CA HIS A 641 -8.22 16.27 36.49
C HIS A 641 -8.34 17.79 36.58
N ASN A 642 -7.66 18.51 35.69
CA ASN A 642 -7.67 19.98 35.68
C ASN A 642 -9.07 20.56 35.46
N THR A 643 -9.86 19.99 34.53
CA THR A 643 -11.24 20.41 34.29
C THR A 643 -12.19 19.98 35.41
N GLY A 644 -11.87 18.90 36.11
CA GLY A 644 -12.71 18.28 37.14
C GLY A 644 -13.67 17.23 36.59
N ALA A 645 -13.50 16.79 35.34
CA ALA A 645 -14.29 15.73 34.71
C ALA A 645 -14.06 14.36 35.38
N SER A 646 -12.84 14.10 35.85
CA SER A 646 -12.51 13.00 36.75
C SER A 646 -11.37 13.43 37.66
N ILE A 647 -11.36 12.96 38.90
CA ILE A 647 -10.38 13.31 39.92
C ILE A 647 -9.50 12.09 40.17
N ILE A 648 -8.20 12.33 40.30
CA ILE A 648 -7.19 11.31 40.60
C ILE A 648 -6.89 11.40 42.09
N LEU A 649 -7.08 10.29 42.79
CA LEU A 649 -6.80 10.13 44.20
C LEU A 649 -5.59 9.20 44.36
N MET A 650 -4.79 9.49 45.38
CA MET A 650 -3.65 8.71 45.82
C MET A 650 -4.06 7.98 47.09
N LEU A 651 -4.09 6.65 47.00
CA LEU A 651 -4.29 5.76 48.14
C LEU A 651 -2.91 5.31 48.64
N ARG A 652 -2.71 5.38 49.95
CA ARG A 652 -1.45 5.16 50.67
C ARG A 652 -1.69 4.34 51.92
N PHE A 653 -0.67 3.62 52.39
CA PHE A 653 -0.65 3.09 53.75
C PHE A 653 -0.43 4.23 54.74
N LYS A 654 -1.09 4.16 55.90
CA LYS A 654 -1.04 5.20 56.94
C LYS A 654 0.36 5.39 57.53
N ASP A 655 1.09 4.30 57.73
CA ASP A 655 2.47 4.31 58.24
C ASP A 655 3.50 4.75 57.18
N LYS A 656 3.10 4.85 55.90
CA LYS A 656 3.97 5.17 54.75
C LYS A 656 3.32 6.12 53.74
N GLU A 657 2.87 7.28 54.20
CA GLU A 657 2.12 8.24 53.36
C GLU A 657 2.89 8.78 52.14
N THR A 658 4.23 8.72 52.16
CA THR A 658 5.10 9.22 51.09
C THR A 658 5.37 8.19 50.00
N GLU A 659 5.10 6.90 50.22
CA GLU A 659 5.39 5.83 49.25
C GLU A 659 4.20 5.59 48.29
N PRO A 660 4.39 5.65 46.96
CA PRO A 660 3.37 5.29 46.00
C PRO A 660 2.79 3.88 46.19
N TYR A 661 1.46 3.77 46.24
CA TYR A 661 0.77 2.47 46.40
C TYR A 661 -0.29 2.23 45.32
N ILE A 662 -1.40 2.98 45.35
CA ILE A 662 -2.49 2.86 44.36
C ILE A 662 -2.94 4.26 43.92
N THR A 663 -3.18 4.41 42.62
CA THR A 663 -3.90 5.54 42.03
C THR A 663 -5.35 5.16 41.73
N VAL A 664 -6.29 6.06 42.02
CA VAL A 664 -7.74 5.85 41.84
C VAL A 664 -8.31 7.01 41.03
N GLU A 665 -8.97 6.73 39.91
CA GLU A 665 -9.73 7.73 39.16
C GLU A 665 -11.21 7.68 39.55
N ILE A 666 -11.78 8.81 39.97
CA ILE A 666 -13.17 8.94 40.42
C ILE A 666 -13.90 10.04 39.63
N ALA A 667 -15.13 9.79 39.21
CA ALA A 667 -16.03 10.78 38.62
C ALA A 667 -17.44 10.59 39.20
N ASP A 668 -18.11 11.68 39.57
CA ASP A 668 -19.46 11.65 40.17
C ASP A 668 -19.62 10.63 41.31
N GLU A 669 -18.63 10.58 42.22
CA GLU A 669 -18.59 9.64 43.36
C GLU A 669 -18.64 8.16 42.95
N LYS A 670 -18.20 7.85 41.73
CA LYS A 670 -18.00 6.48 41.23
C LYS A 670 -16.55 6.31 40.82
N ILE A 671 -15.93 5.25 41.32
CA ILE A 671 -14.57 4.87 40.90
C ILE A 671 -14.66 4.33 39.49
N LEU A 672 -13.93 4.97 38.57
CA LEU A 672 -13.83 4.54 37.17
C LEU A 672 -12.79 3.42 37.05
N GLN A 673 -11.63 3.61 37.69
CA GLN A 673 -10.52 2.67 37.66
C GLN A 673 -9.54 2.91 38.80
N TRP A 674 -8.74 1.89 39.13
CA TRP A 674 -7.65 1.98 40.10
C TRP A 674 -6.52 0.99 39.78
N TYR A 675 -5.28 1.43 39.96
CA TYR A 675 -4.07 0.67 39.62
C TYR A 675 -2.92 1.01 40.58
N GLY A 676 -2.12 0.00 40.91
CA GLY A 676 -0.80 0.14 41.53
C GLY A 676 0.31 -0.08 40.50
N ALA A 677 1.53 -0.41 40.96
CA ALA A 677 2.71 -0.52 40.11
C ALA A 677 2.52 -1.45 38.89
N HIS A 678 2.99 -1.02 37.72
CA HIS A 678 2.89 -1.74 36.44
C HIS A 678 1.46 -2.15 36.05
N ASP A 679 0.48 -1.26 36.25
CA ASP A 679 -0.94 -1.49 35.96
C ASP A 679 -1.54 -2.72 36.69
N ARG A 680 -0.95 -3.13 37.81
CA ARG A 680 -1.42 -4.27 38.62
C ARG A 680 -2.41 -3.81 39.70
N LYS A 681 -3.25 -4.75 40.17
CA LYS A 681 -4.18 -4.54 41.29
C LYS A 681 -3.68 -5.29 42.54
N PRO A 682 -2.89 -4.67 43.42
CA PRO A 682 -2.45 -5.31 44.65
C PRO A 682 -3.65 -5.58 45.57
N ASP A 683 -3.63 -6.74 46.24
CA ASP A 683 -4.66 -7.20 47.19
C ASP A 683 -6.10 -6.89 46.74
N LYS A 684 -6.43 -7.34 45.52
CA LYS A 684 -7.62 -6.90 44.77
C LYS A 684 -8.92 -6.98 45.56
N ASP A 685 -9.17 -8.08 46.26
CA ASP A 685 -10.45 -8.31 46.93
C ASP A 685 -10.61 -7.43 48.17
N ASN A 686 -9.54 -7.26 48.95
CA ASN A 686 -9.52 -6.37 50.10
C ASN A 686 -9.64 -4.91 49.65
N MET A 687 -8.88 -4.52 48.63
CA MET A 687 -8.87 -3.15 48.14
C MET A 687 -10.16 -2.75 47.44
N GLN A 688 -10.81 -3.68 46.74
CA GLN A 688 -12.13 -3.43 46.19
C GLN A 688 -13.16 -3.20 47.30
N ARG A 689 -13.18 -4.04 48.35
CA ARG A 689 -14.08 -3.86 49.50
C ARG A 689 -13.85 -2.52 50.19
N TRP A 690 -12.59 -2.13 50.39
CA TRP A 690 -12.22 -0.86 50.99
C TRP A 690 -12.69 0.33 50.16
N LEU A 691 -12.46 0.29 48.84
CA LEU A 691 -12.87 1.32 47.90
C LEU A 691 -14.40 1.44 47.78
N ASP A 692 -15.14 0.31 47.84
CA ASP A 692 -16.60 0.29 47.84
C ASP A 692 -17.18 0.92 49.13
N ALA A 693 -16.54 0.65 50.29
CA ALA A 693 -16.88 1.29 51.55
C ALA A 693 -16.61 2.81 51.51
N TYR A 694 -15.47 3.21 50.93
CA TYR A 694 -15.12 4.62 50.71
C TYR A 694 -16.15 5.35 49.82
N VAL A 695 -16.58 4.74 48.70
CA VAL A 695 -17.62 5.31 47.83
C VAL A 695 -18.96 5.44 48.54
N THR A 696 -19.33 4.44 49.36
CA THR A 696 -20.56 4.48 50.17
C THR A 696 -20.54 5.66 51.13
N ARG A 697 -19.41 5.86 51.81
CA ARG A 697 -19.20 6.99 52.72
C ARG A 697 -19.35 8.34 52.01
N LEU A 698 -18.77 8.50 50.81
CA LEU A 698 -18.88 9.75 50.06
C LEU A 698 -20.35 10.14 49.80
N LYS A 699 -21.20 9.17 49.48
CA LYS A 699 -22.63 9.38 49.22
C LYS A 699 -23.43 9.69 50.49
N CYS A 700 -23.07 9.09 51.62
CA CYS A 700 -23.76 9.29 52.90
C CYS A 700 -23.40 10.60 53.61
N ASN A 701 -22.27 11.23 53.27
CA ASN A 701 -21.79 12.46 53.91
C ASN A 701 -22.38 13.76 53.33
N HIS A 702 -23.41 13.68 52.48
CA HIS A 702 -24.15 14.85 52.00
C HIS A 702 -25.22 15.28 53.03
N PRO A 703 -25.35 16.59 53.37
CA PRO A 703 -26.48 17.04 54.16
C PRO A 703 -27.79 16.70 53.44
N LEU A 704 -28.77 16.19 54.21
CA LEU A 704 -30.07 15.65 53.81
C LEU A 704 -31.02 16.64 53.07
N SER A 705 -30.54 17.70 52.44
CA SER A 705 -31.36 18.72 51.79
C SER A 705 -31.62 18.52 50.28
N GLU A 706 -31.05 17.50 49.62
CA GLU A 706 -31.26 17.27 48.18
C GLU A 706 -31.84 15.90 47.77
N LEU A 707 -32.23 15.04 48.72
CA LEU A 707 -32.82 13.73 48.42
C LEU A 707 -34.34 13.73 48.11
N ARG A 708 -34.94 14.89 47.80
CA ARG A 708 -36.33 14.98 47.30
C ARG A 708 -36.38 15.36 45.81
N LYS A 709 -35.85 14.51 44.92
CA LYS A 709 -36.19 14.60 43.48
C LYS A 709 -36.34 13.27 42.74
N TYR A 710 -36.28 12.12 43.41
CA TYR A 710 -36.57 10.85 42.78
C TYR A 710 -37.51 10.01 43.63
N ASP A 711 -38.81 10.29 43.48
CA ASP A 711 -39.84 9.29 43.61
C ASP A 711 -40.93 9.53 42.55
N PHE A 712 -41.54 8.43 42.12
CA PHE A 712 -42.53 8.23 41.06
C PHE A 712 -42.02 8.05 39.62
N LYS A 713 -41.86 6.77 39.24
CA LYS A 713 -42.94 6.08 38.52
C LYS A 713 -42.86 4.56 38.71
N MET A 714 -43.76 4.03 39.54
CA MET A 714 -44.36 2.72 39.34
C MET A 714 -45.48 2.85 38.29
N ALA A 715 -45.35 2.12 37.20
CA ALA A 715 -46.39 1.44 36.42
C ALA A 715 -45.70 0.65 35.29
#